data_AF-A0A9E1AFU5-F1
#
_entry.id   AF-A0A9E1AFU5-F1
#
_cell.length_a   1.000
_cell.length_b   1.000
_cell.length_c   1.000
_cell.angle_alpha   90.00
_cell.angle_beta   90.00
_cell.angle_gamma   90.00
#
_symmetry.space_group_name_H-M   'P 1'
#
loop_
_entity.id
_entity.type
_entity.pdbx_description
1 polymer ?
#
loop_
_entity_poly.entity_id
_entity_poly.type
_entity_poly.pdbx_seq_one_letter_code
_entity_poly.pdbx_strand_id
1 'polypeptide(L)'
;MTRQEEQMIRGTVQSVLFQNPENGYSVLKLRTEDGELVTVVGTIPMTIVGERLVIAGRWGHHPNHGPQFEAEFLERLMPETKAEIFSFLSSRAVKGIGAKTAEKIVSRFGASSLDVLENEPERLTEIPGITEKKAREMSESFRRQSGIRRLIEFLTAHRLPPELAVRLYRVYGELAQDALRDDPYLLTDPYFHAEFSLVDAFALELDVAADDERRVEAGILFELSYNLSNGHTFIPQPKLCAATAALLNLETELIEEGITRLTEQERLVVDAIAGLQACYLPEFYEAETYITARLLQMAEKELPAPKNLDALVSQIEAEQGISYASLQREAIRKAATQQLLIVTGGPGTGKTTVMSGILSLFDSMKVKTQLAAPTGRAAKRLSEVTEREASTIHRLLEAQFDEATGLMSFFHDEDEPLKIDAMIVDETSMVDLQLMLSLLRALTPNCRLILVGDPDQLPSVGAGNVFSDLIRSGKIATVRLTEIFRQAQESLIVMNAHAVNRGALPDLSRKDKDFFFMRRRTAESLVQTVQELCATRLPKNMGIVPADIQVLSPTRKGDTGTRALNLALQAVLNPPATGKREKKHGDFSFREGDRVMQIRNNYDILWKRCDGLGAGTGIFNGDIGTIARIDFEAELVTIDFDDRRAEYSFDMLSELEPAYAMTVHKSQGSEYRAVILSAFSGSQLLLTRSVLYTAITRARELFIIVGNEEVIAAMTRNDRQQRRYSGLKLRLEQGEPS
;
A
#
# COMPACT_ATOMS: atom_id res chain seq x y z
N MET A 1 30.45 8.01 9.19
CA MET A 1 29.53 7.48 10.23
C MET A 1 30.31 6.49 11.05
N THR A 2 30.56 6.82 12.31
CA THR A 2 31.12 5.90 13.31
C THR A 2 30.11 4.79 13.55
N ARG A 3 30.47 3.53 13.26
CA ARG A 3 29.73 2.35 13.73
C ARG A 3 29.67 2.46 15.25
N GLN A 4 28.48 2.62 15.84
CA GLN A 4 28.30 2.31 17.26
C GLN A 4 28.52 0.80 17.40
N GLU A 5 29.39 0.39 18.32
CA GLU A 5 29.72 -1.02 18.54
C GLU A 5 28.46 -1.77 19.00
N GLU A 6 28.10 -2.85 18.30
CA GLU A 6 27.11 -3.82 18.74
C GLU A 6 27.51 -4.34 20.14
N GLN A 7 26.61 -4.19 21.11
CA GLN A 7 26.83 -4.69 22.46
C GLN A 7 26.10 -6.02 22.65
N MET A 8 26.63 -6.89 23.51
CA MET A 8 26.03 -8.19 23.82
C MET A 8 25.65 -8.23 25.30
N ILE A 9 24.40 -8.57 25.60
CA ILE A 9 23.91 -8.82 26.95
C ILE A 9 23.48 -10.28 27.10
N ARG A 10 23.73 -10.86 28.27
CA ARG A 10 23.33 -12.23 28.61
C ARG A 10 22.54 -12.21 29.89
N GLY A 11 21.40 -12.90 29.90
CA GLY A 11 20.54 -12.89 31.08
C GLY A 11 19.34 -13.82 31.00
N THR A 12 18.55 -13.83 32.07
CA THR A 12 17.32 -14.63 32.20
C THR A 12 16.10 -13.72 32.17
N VAL A 13 15.09 -14.06 31.36
CA VAL A 13 13.83 -13.33 31.29
C VAL A 13 13.11 -13.42 32.62
N GLN A 14 12.94 -12.29 33.29
CA GLN A 14 12.25 -12.21 34.57
C GLN A 14 10.74 -11.95 34.40
N SER A 15 10.35 -11.15 33.41
CA SER A 15 8.95 -10.87 33.10
C SER A 15 8.78 -10.45 31.65
N VAL A 16 7.69 -10.89 31.01
CA VAL A 16 7.26 -10.37 29.70
C VAL A 16 6.16 -9.34 29.97
N LEU A 17 6.38 -8.09 29.54
CA LEU A 17 5.48 -6.96 29.78
C LEU A 17 4.47 -6.80 28.65
N PHE A 18 4.88 -7.05 27.42
CA PHE A 18 4.05 -7.00 26.22
C PHE A 18 4.58 -7.97 25.17
N GLN A 19 3.67 -8.54 24.38
CA GLN A 19 4.02 -9.34 23.22
C GLN A 19 2.92 -9.21 22.17
N ASN A 20 3.30 -8.84 20.96
CA ASN A 20 2.43 -8.88 19.79
C ASN A 20 2.49 -10.30 19.19
N PRO A 21 1.36 -11.02 19.12
CA PRO A 21 1.31 -12.39 18.62
C PRO A 21 1.45 -12.51 17.10
N GLU A 22 1.35 -11.42 16.34
CA GLU A 22 1.39 -11.42 14.87
C GLU A 22 2.80 -11.23 14.33
N ASN A 23 3.50 -10.20 14.81
CA ASN A 23 4.85 -9.87 14.37
C ASN A 23 5.94 -10.32 15.35
N GLY A 24 5.58 -10.84 16.53
CA GLY A 24 6.55 -11.31 17.53
C GLY A 24 7.26 -10.20 18.31
N TYR A 25 6.90 -8.93 18.11
CA TYR A 25 7.44 -7.82 18.88
C TYR A 25 7.15 -8.00 20.37
N SER A 26 8.18 -7.90 21.22
CA SER A 26 8.06 -8.16 22.65
C SER A 26 8.79 -7.10 23.47
N VAL A 27 8.24 -6.80 24.64
CA VAL A 27 8.87 -5.98 25.68
C VAL A 27 9.05 -6.85 26.91
N LEU A 28 10.28 -7.06 27.35
CA LEU A 28 10.60 -7.94 28.47
C LEU A 28 11.59 -7.32 29.44
N LYS A 29 11.65 -7.86 30.67
CA LYS A 29 12.70 -7.57 31.65
C LYS A 29 13.66 -8.75 31.69
N LEU A 30 14.91 -8.52 31.33
CA LEU A 30 16.01 -9.47 31.38
C LEU A 30 16.87 -9.19 32.61
N ARG A 31 17.10 -10.19 33.45
CA ARG A 31 18.08 -10.12 34.53
C ARG A 31 19.42 -10.59 34.00
N THR A 32 20.41 -9.71 33.91
CA THR A 32 21.75 -10.04 33.41
C THR A 32 22.50 -10.96 34.36
N GLU A 33 23.58 -11.58 33.89
CA GLU A 33 24.45 -12.42 34.71
C GLU A 33 25.08 -11.65 35.89
N ASP A 34 25.32 -10.35 35.71
CA ASP A 34 25.80 -9.43 36.76
C ASP A 34 24.69 -9.03 37.77
N GLY A 35 23.46 -9.52 37.55
CA GLY A 35 22.32 -9.31 38.45
C GLY A 35 21.50 -8.04 38.17
N GLU A 36 21.85 -7.26 37.14
CA GLU A 36 21.11 -6.06 36.75
C GLU A 36 19.82 -6.39 36.00
N LEU A 37 18.81 -5.54 36.14
CA LEU A 37 17.50 -5.70 35.50
C LEU A 37 17.38 -4.75 34.31
N VAL A 38 17.47 -5.31 33.11
CA VAL A 38 17.47 -4.60 31.84
C VAL A 38 16.12 -4.77 31.14
N THR A 39 15.53 -3.70 30.62
CA THR A 39 14.38 -3.83 29.72
C THR A 39 14.90 -4.17 28.33
N VAL A 40 14.35 -5.17 27.67
CA VAL A 40 14.70 -5.52 26.29
C VAL A 40 13.47 -5.40 25.41
N VAL A 41 13.64 -4.82 24.22
CA VAL A 41 12.59 -4.66 23.21
C VAL A 41 13.07 -5.11 21.84
N GLY A 42 12.16 -5.60 21.01
CA GLY A 42 12.46 -6.03 19.64
C GLY A 42 11.59 -7.21 19.22
N THR A 43 11.86 -7.76 18.03
CA THR A 43 11.20 -8.98 17.57
C THR A 43 11.77 -10.18 18.32
N ILE A 44 11.09 -10.58 19.40
CA ILE A 44 11.45 -11.72 20.24
C ILE A 44 10.21 -12.62 20.39
N PRO A 45 9.81 -13.33 19.32
CA PRO A 45 8.51 -14.00 19.27
C PRO A 45 8.42 -15.09 20.33
N MET A 46 7.27 -15.27 20.98
CA MET A 46 7.02 -16.40 21.90
C MET A 46 8.02 -16.52 23.08
N THR A 47 8.55 -15.41 23.57
CA THR A 47 9.43 -15.37 24.76
C THR A 47 8.69 -15.75 26.05
N ILE A 48 9.36 -16.49 26.95
CA ILE A 48 8.77 -16.94 28.22
C ILE A 48 9.65 -16.60 29.42
N VAL A 49 9.01 -16.38 30.58
CA VAL A 49 9.70 -16.12 31.85
C VAL A 49 10.56 -17.33 32.25
N GLY A 50 11.80 -17.06 32.68
CA GLY A 50 12.81 -18.05 33.03
C GLY A 50 13.72 -18.44 31.85
N GLU A 51 13.45 -17.98 30.63
CA GLU A 51 14.26 -18.26 29.45
C GLU A 51 15.60 -17.48 29.50
N ARG A 52 16.72 -18.15 29.20
CA ARG A 52 18.02 -17.49 29.07
C ARG A 52 18.21 -17.01 27.63
N LEU A 53 18.60 -15.74 27.50
CA LEU A 53 18.83 -15.09 26.21
C LEU A 53 20.24 -14.49 26.18
N VAL A 54 20.91 -14.65 25.04
CA VAL A 54 22.07 -13.89 24.61
C VAL A 54 21.58 -12.94 23.53
N ILE A 55 21.70 -11.64 23.75
CA ILE A 55 21.08 -10.63 22.91
C ILE A 55 22.17 -9.68 22.45
N ALA A 56 22.36 -9.57 21.14
CA ALA A 56 23.18 -8.55 20.54
C ALA A 56 22.28 -7.40 20.04
N GLY A 57 22.70 -6.17 20.29
CA GLY A 57 21.90 -5.02 19.95
C GLY A 57 22.46 -3.74 20.52
N ARG A 58 21.57 -2.78 20.75
CA ARG A 58 21.94 -1.42 21.12
C ARG A 58 21.06 -0.87 22.21
N TRP A 59 21.63 0.00 23.04
CA TRP A 59 20.86 0.72 24.04
C TRP A 59 20.02 1.81 23.40
N GLY A 60 18.71 1.65 23.51
CA GLY A 60 17.69 2.66 23.26
C GLY A 60 17.14 3.21 24.59
N HIS A 61 16.16 4.11 24.49
CA HIS A 61 15.50 4.66 25.65
C HIS A 61 14.02 4.89 25.33
N HIS A 62 13.14 4.25 26.09
CA HIS A 62 11.68 4.28 25.94
C HIS A 62 11.10 5.23 26.99
N PRO A 63 10.63 6.41 26.59
CA PRO A 63 10.16 7.46 27.47
C PRO A 63 9.23 7.12 28.65
N ASN A 64 8.35 6.11 28.58
CA ASN A 64 7.57 5.66 29.76
C ASN A 64 8.28 4.63 30.67
N HIS A 65 9.28 3.92 30.13
CA HIS A 65 9.84 2.71 30.77
C HIS A 65 11.36 2.76 30.99
N GLY A 66 12.00 3.88 30.64
CA GLY A 66 13.42 4.16 30.88
C GLY A 66 14.36 3.54 29.85
N PRO A 67 15.63 3.28 30.21
CA PRO A 67 16.60 2.63 29.32
C PRO A 67 16.11 1.24 28.91
N GLN A 68 16.20 0.97 27.61
CA GLN A 68 15.87 -0.33 27.04
C GLN A 68 16.97 -0.78 26.09
N PHE A 69 17.14 -2.08 25.96
CA PHE A 69 18.06 -2.69 25.03
C PHE A 69 17.25 -3.16 23.82
N GLU A 70 17.47 -2.53 22.66
CA GLU A 70 16.88 -2.95 21.39
C GLU A 70 17.63 -4.18 20.87
N ALA A 71 16.94 -5.31 20.82
CA ALA A 71 17.45 -6.57 20.30
C ALA A 71 17.52 -6.54 18.76
N GLU A 72 18.71 -6.71 18.21
CA GLU A 72 18.92 -6.86 16.75
C GLU A 72 19.18 -8.33 16.38
N PHE A 73 19.90 -9.05 17.25
CA PHE A 73 20.07 -10.50 17.18
C PHE A 73 19.84 -11.13 18.54
N LEU A 74 19.32 -12.35 18.54
CA LEU A 74 19.15 -13.11 19.77
C LEU A 74 19.48 -14.58 19.56
N GLU A 75 20.10 -15.16 20.57
CA GLU A 75 20.32 -16.60 20.72
C GLU A 75 19.68 -17.01 22.05
N ARG A 76 18.94 -18.11 22.05
CA ARG A 76 18.26 -18.58 23.25
C ARG A 76 18.99 -19.78 23.80
N LEU A 77 19.37 -19.72 25.07
CA LEU A 77 20.07 -20.81 25.74
C LEU A 77 19.07 -21.77 26.40
N MET A 78 19.28 -23.07 26.25
CA MET A 78 18.50 -24.07 26.97
C MET A 78 18.95 -24.09 28.45
N PRO A 79 18.02 -24.29 29.41
CA PRO A 79 18.42 -24.42 30.80
C PRO A 79 19.11 -25.78 31.02
N GLU A 80 20.35 -25.76 31.53
CA GLU A 80 21.18 -26.96 31.66
C GLU A 80 21.29 -27.44 33.13
N THR A 81 21.20 -26.51 34.08
CA THR A 81 21.31 -26.84 35.50
C THR A 81 19.94 -27.17 36.10
N LYS A 82 19.93 -28.00 37.16
CA LYS A 82 18.69 -28.35 37.88
C LYS A 82 17.91 -27.12 38.36
N ALA A 83 18.61 -26.06 38.79
CA ALA A 83 18.00 -24.84 39.26
C ALA A 83 17.32 -24.06 38.11
N GLU A 84 17.97 -23.98 36.95
CA GLU A 84 17.42 -23.31 35.76
C GLU A 84 16.23 -24.07 35.18
N ILE A 85 16.34 -25.40 35.07
CA ILE A 85 15.24 -26.27 34.60
C ILE A 85 14.02 -26.14 35.53
N PHE A 86 14.25 -26.11 36.84
CA PHE A 86 13.18 -25.90 37.82
C PHE A 86 12.52 -24.53 37.65
N SER A 87 13.30 -23.47 37.47
CA SER A 87 12.80 -22.11 37.23
C SER A 87 11.95 -22.04 35.96
N PHE A 88 12.44 -22.61 34.85
CA PHE A 88 11.74 -22.68 33.57
C PHE A 88 10.42 -23.45 33.66
N LEU A 89 10.41 -24.65 34.24
CA LEU A 89 9.19 -25.44 34.37
C LEU A 89 8.19 -24.80 35.36
N SER A 90 8.69 -24.08 36.37
CA SER A 90 7.85 -23.41 37.36
C SER A 90 7.18 -22.13 36.85
N SER A 91 7.70 -21.54 35.76
CA SER A 91 7.13 -20.33 35.15
C SER A 91 5.83 -20.57 34.39
N ARG A 92 5.35 -21.82 34.36
CA ARG A 92 4.20 -22.29 33.57
C ARG A 92 4.41 -22.17 32.06
N ALA A 93 5.68 -22.16 31.62
CA ALA A 93 6.06 -22.28 30.22
C ALA A 93 5.33 -23.46 29.55
N VAL A 94 5.25 -24.58 30.27
CA VAL A 94 4.54 -25.78 29.82
C VAL A 94 3.18 -25.89 30.51
N LYS A 95 2.12 -25.99 29.70
CA LYS A 95 0.76 -26.15 30.19
C LYS A 95 0.65 -27.43 31.03
N GLY A 96 0.08 -27.31 32.23
CA GLY A 96 -0.09 -28.42 33.17
C GLY A 96 1.05 -28.60 34.17
N ILE A 97 2.17 -27.87 34.01
CA ILE A 97 3.29 -27.87 34.95
C ILE A 97 3.25 -26.58 35.80
N GLY A 98 3.11 -26.74 37.12
CA GLY A 98 3.30 -25.67 38.10
C GLY A 98 4.42 -26.01 39.07
N ALA A 99 4.80 -25.07 39.94
CA ALA A 99 5.98 -25.19 40.81
C ALA A 99 6.12 -26.55 41.53
N LYS A 100 5.05 -27.10 42.12
CA LYS A 100 5.08 -28.41 42.79
C LYS A 100 5.32 -29.58 41.84
N THR A 101 4.81 -29.50 40.61
CA THR A 101 5.03 -30.53 39.58
C THR A 101 6.44 -30.41 39.02
N ALA A 102 6.90 -29.18 38.76
CA ALA A 102 8.28 -28.89 38.34
C ALA A 102 9.31 -29.43 39.35
N GLU A 103 9.07 -29.23 40.65
CA GLU A 103 9.94 -29.74 41.72
C GLU A 103 10.07 -31.27 41.69
N LYS A 104 8.95 -31.98 41.49
CA LYS A 104 8.92 -33.44 41.37
C LYS A 104 9.65 -33.92 40.12
N ILE A 105 9.44 -33.26 38.98
CA ILE A 105 10.10 -33.60 37.71
C ILE A 105 11.62 -33.44 37.85
N VAL A 106 12.07 -32.28 38.35
CA VAL A 106 13.51 -31.99 38.49
C VAL A 106 14.18 -32.86 39.55
N SER A 107 13.48 -33.18 40.63
CA SER A 107 13.98 -34.07 41.68
C SER A 107 14.15 -35.51 41.17
N ARG A 108 13.26 -35.97 40.28
CA ARG A 108 13.29 -37.33 39.72
C ARG A 108 14.28 -37.48 38.57
N PHE A 109 14.31 -36.53 37.64
CA PHE A 109 15.04 -36.63 36.37
C PHE A 109 16.24 -35.68 36.26
N GLY A 110 16.40 -34.72 37.16
CA GLY A 110 17.57 -33.85 37.20
C GLY A 110 17.76 -33.06 35.91
N ALA A 111 18.99 -33.08 35.36
CA ALA A 111 19.31 -32.39 34.11
C ALA A 111 18.58 -32.97 32.89
N SER A 112 18.17 -34.24 32.93
CA SER A 112 17.43 -34.90 31.85
C SER A 112 15.93 -34.58 31.85
N SER A 113 15.46 -33.69 32.72
CA SER A 113 14.03 -33.40 32.87
C SER A 113 13.36 -32.92 31.59
N LEU A 114 14.04 -32.06 30.81
CA LEU A 114 13.51 -31.53 29.55
C LEU A 114 13.48 -32.61 28.46
N ASP A 115 14.55 -33.42 28.39
CA ASP A 115 14.66 -34.54 27.46
C ASP A 115 13.58 -35.60 27.70
N VAL A 116 13.31 -35.95 28.96
CA VAL A 116 12.18 -36.83 29.32
C VAL A 116 10.84 -36.19 28.95
N LEU A 117 10.70 -34.87 29.12
CA LEU A 117 9.48 -34.15 28.74
C LEU A 117 9.25 -34.17 27.23
N GLU A 118 10.32 -34.10 26.44
CA GLU A 118 10.28 -34.05 24.99
C GLU A 118 10.14 -35.44 24.36
N ASN A 119 10.99 -36.39 24.76
CA ASN A 119 11.20 -37.65 24.03
C ASN A 119 10.57 -38.86 24.73
N GLU A 120 10.44 -38.84 26.05
CA GLU A 120 10.02 -40.01 26.85
C GLU A 120 8.86 -39.69 27.81
N PRO A 121 7.72 -39.18 27.32
CA PRO A 121 6.62 -38.71 28.18
C PRO A 121 6.09 -39.79 29.12
N GLU A 122 6.16 -41.07 28.73
CA GLU A 122 5.69 -42.19 29.55
C GLU A 122 6.41 -42.27 30.91
N ARG A 123 7.68 -41.86 30.98
CA ARG A 123 8.44 -41.84 32.24
C ARG A 123 7.93 -40.81 33.23
N LEU A 124 7.24 -39.77 32.78
CA LEU A 124 6.61 -38.79 33.70
C LEU A 124 5.55 -39.46 34.59
N THR A 125 5.00 -40.62 34.21
CA THR A 125 4.07 -41.40 35.04
C THR A 125 4.71 -42.05 36.27
N GLU A 126 6.05 -42.13 36.31
CA GLU A 126 6.80 -42.55 37.50
C GLU A 126 6.62 -41.58 38.69
N ILE A 127 6.12 -40.37 38.43
CA ILE A 127 5.87 -39.35 39.44
C ILE A 127 4.43 -39.47 39.98
N PRO A 128 4.23 -39.69 41.30
CA PRO A 128 2.90 -39.78 41.90
C PRO A 128 2.02 -38.54 41.60
N GLY A 129 0.90 -38.78 40.93
CA GLY A 129 -0.10 -37.77 40.54
C GLY A 129 -0.02 -37.30 39.08
N ILE A 130 0.84 -37.88 38.25
CA ILE A 130 0.87 -37.66 36.79
C ILE A 130 0.30 -38.90 36.09
N THR A 131 -0.84 -38.75 35.43
CA THR A 131 -1.44 -39.82 34.60
C THR A 131 -0.82 -39.82 33.20
N GLU A 132 -0.94 -40.91 32.47
CA GLU A 132 -0.43 -41.02 31.08
C GLU A 132 -1.00 -39.92 30.17
N LYS A 133 -2.30 -39.64 30.27
CA LYS A 133 -2.95 -38.52 29.57
C LYS A 133 -2.28 -37.17 29.89
N LYS A 134 -2.02 -36.91 31.17
CA LYS A 134 -1.41 -35.66 31.63
C LYS A 134 0.05 -35.54 31.20
N ALA A 135 0.77 -36.67 31.17
CA ALA A 135 2.15 -36.72 30.67
C ALA A 135 2.23 -36.39 29.17
N ARG A 136 1.31 -36.94 28.36
CA ARG A 136 1.21 -36.61 26.93
C ARG A 136 0.87 -35.13 26.70
N GLU A 137 -0.12 -34.59 27.42
CA GLU A 137 -0.48 -33.16 27.33
C GLU A 137 0.69 -32.21 27.69
N MET A 138 1.49 -32.56 28.71
CA MET A 138 2.70 -31.80 29.08
C MET A 138 3.76 -31.86 27.97
N SER A 139 3.97 -33.04 27.40
CA SER A 139 4.94 -33.27 26.33
C SER A 139 4.57 -32.53 25.05
N GLU A 140 3.31 -32.63 24.60
CA GLU A 140 2.80 -31.89 23.45
C GLU A 140 2.92 -30.37 23.65
N SER A 141 2.60 -29.87 24.85
CA SER A 141 2.75 -28.45 25.15
C SER A 141 4.21 -27.99 25.08
N PHE A 142 5.16 -28.83 25.48
CA PHE A 142 6.58 -28.51 25.44
C PHE A 142 7.19 -28.67 24.05
N ARG A 143 6.82 -29.72 23.31
CA ARG A 143 7.22 -29.91 21.90
C ARG A 143 6.79 -28.72 21.06
N ARG A 144 5.56 -28.25 21.22
CA ARG A 144 5.06 -27.04 20.55
C ARG A 144 5.94 -25.81 20.79
N GLN A 145 6.25 -25.55 22.05
CA GLN A 145 7.08 -24.41 22.46
C GLN A 145 8.54 -24.54 22.00
N SER A 146 9.11 -25.75 22.07
CA SER A 146 10.48 -26.02 21.63
C SER A 146 10.64 -26.02 20.11
N GLY A 147 9.60 -26.40 19.36
CA GLY A 147 9.59 -26.43 17.90
C GLY A 147 9.61 -25.02 17.30
N ILE A 148 8.72 -24.13 17.74
CA ILE A 148 8.72 -22.73 17.29
C ILE A 148 10.03 -22.01 17.65
N ARG A 149 10.61 -22.34 18.80
CA ARG A 149 11.89 -21.79 19.24
C ARG A 149 13.05 -22.22 18.33
N ARG A 150 13.16 -23.52 18.05
CA ARG A 150 14.15 -24.06 17.10
C ARG A 150 14.00 -23.43 15.72
N LEU A 151 12.77 -23.21 15.27
CA LEU A 151 12.50 -22.51 14.02
C LEU A 151 13.01 -21.06 14.02
N ILE A 152 12.78 -20.29 15.09
CA ILE A 152 13.31 -18.91 15.20
C ILE A 152 14.84 -18.92 15.16
N GLU A 153 15.48 -19.82 15.91
CA GLU A 153 16.93 -19.96 15.95
C GLU A 153 17.49 -20.34 14.57
N PHE A 154 16.83 -21.28 13.89
CA PHE A 154 17.17 -21.70 12.53
C PHE A 154 17.09 -20.54 11.54
N LEU A 155 15.97 -19.79 11.51
CA LEU A 155 15.82 -18.63 10.63
C LEU A 155 16.86 -17.55 10.92
N THR A 156 17.12 -17.25 12.20
CA THR A 156 18.08 -16.23 12.61
C THR A 156 19.52 -16.63 12.23
N ALA A 157 19.89 -17.90 12.40
CA ALA A 157 21.19 -18.43 12.01
C ALA A 157 21.43 -18.26 10.50
N HIS A 158 20.37 -18.39 9.71
CA HIS A 158 20.37 -18.21 8.25
C HIS A 158 20.02 -16.77 7.80
N ARG A 159 20.03 -15.80 8.73
CA ARG A 159 19.77 -14.37 8.45
C ARG A 159 18.39 -14.09 7.83
N LEU A 160 17.42 -14.97 8.08
CA LEU A 160 16.03 -14.73 7.74
C LEU A 160 15.31 -13.98 8.87
N PRO A 161 14.34 -13.10 8.54
CA PRO A 161 13.59 -12.35 9.54
C PRO A 161 12.86 -13.28 10.54
N PRO A 162 13.05 -13.11 11.87
CA PRO A 162 12.43 -13.98 12.88
C PRO A 162 10.89 -13.87 12.91
N GLU A 163 10.31 -12.81 12.36
CA GLU A 163 8.85 -12.64 12.17
C GLU A 163 8.25 -13.74 11.28
N LEU A 164 9.05 -14.34 10.39
CA LEU A 164 8.62 -15.46 9.55
C LEU A 164 8.24 -16.68 10.38
N ALA A 165 8.89 -16.91 11.53
CA ALA A 165 8.68 -18.08 12.36
C ALA A 165 7.22 -18.21 12.82
N VAL A 166 6.59 -17.09 13.16
CA VAL A 166 5.20 -17.06 13.63
C VAL A 166 4.25 -17.55 12.54
N ARG A 167 4.44 -17.04 11.31
CA ARG A 167 3.61 -17.38 10.15
C ARG A 167 3.87 -18.81 9.67
N LEU A 168 5.13 -19.23 9.60
CA LEU A 168 5.51 -20.60 9.27
C LEU A 168 4.93 -21.61 10.26
N TYR A 169 5.04 -21.32 11.55
CA TYR A 169 4.50 -22.20 12.58
C TYR A 169 2.97 -22.24 12.58
N ARG A 170 2.30 -21.16 12.17
CA ARG A 170 0.84 -21.15 11.99
C ARG A 170 0.39 -22.12 10.89
N VAL A 171 1.16 -22.23 9.80
CA VAL A 171 0.83 -23.07 8.65
C VAL A 171 1.30 -24.52 8.85
N TYR A 172 2.57 -24.71 9.25
CA TYR A 172 3.23 -26.02 9.27
C TYR A 172 3.41 -26.61 10.68
N GLY A 173 3.12 -25.84 11.73
CA GLY A 173 3.27 -26.30 13.11
C GLY A 173 4.69 -26.79 13.42
N GLU A 174 4.79 -27.94 14.08
CA GLU A 174 6.07 -28.55 14.47
C GLU A 174 6.93 -28.97 13.26
N LEU A 175 6.33 -29.15 12.08
CA LEU A 175 7.02 -29.54 10.85
C LEU A 175 7.58 -28.34 10.07
N ALA A 176 7.43 -27.11 10.57
CA ALA A 176 7.83 -25.91 9.84
C ALA A 176 9.32 -25.89 9.44
N GLN A 177 10.20 -26.34 10.34
CA GLN A 177 11.64 -26.40 10.03
C GLN A 177 11.96 -27.49 9.01
N ASP A 178 11.30 -28.64 9.11
CA ASP A 178 11.49 -29.76 8.17
C ASP A 178 10.96 -29.36 6.79
N ALA A 179 9.77 -28.75 6.73
CA ALA A 179 9.20 -28.21 5.50
C ALA A 179 10.13 -27.20 4.82
N LEU A 180 10.82 -26.33 5.58
CA LEU A 180 11.79 -25.39 5.01
C LEU A 180 13.09 -26.05 4.53
N ARG A 181 13.52 -27.13 5.20
CA ARG A 181 14.67 -27.92 4.72
C ARG A 181 14.31 -28.68 3.45
N ASP A 182 13.08 -29.18 3.39
CA ASP A 182 12.54 -29.90 2.26
C ASP A 182 12.26 -28.99 1.08
N ASP A 183 11.77 -27.77 1.29
CA ASP A 183 11.60 -26.75 0.24
C ASP A 183 11.75 -25.33 0.82
N PRO A 184 12.94 -24.70 0.69
CA PRO A 184 13.17 -23.33 1.14
C PRO A 184 12.31 -22.29 0.40
N TYR A 185 11.89 -22.59 -0.83
CA TYR A 185 11.16 -21.65 -1.68
C TYR A 185 9.68 -21.51 -1.31
N LEU A 186 9.18 -22.29 -0.35
CA LEU A 186 7.89 -22.05 0.30
C LEU A 186 7.77 -20.62 0.85
N LEU A 187 8.89 -20.01 1.25
CA LEU A 187 8.94 -18.63 1.73
C LEU A 187 8.63 -17.57 0.67
N THR A 188 8.69 -17.94 -0.61
CA THR A 188 8.33 -17.03 -1.71
C THR A 188 6.83 -16.84 -1.87
N ASP A 189 6.02 -17.64 -1.17
CA ASP A 189 4.58 -17.45 -1.12
C ASP A 189 4.24 -16.04 -0.60
N PRO A 190 3.32 -15.31 -1.27
CA PRO A 190 2.90 -13.97 -0.83
C PRO A 190 2.54 -13.87 0.65
N TYR A 191 2.03 -14.94 1.27
CA TYR A 191 1.71 -15.02 2.69
C TYR A 191 2.88 -14.68 3.62
N PHE A 192 4.09 -15.12 3.26
CA PHE A 192 5.29 -14.96 4.10
C PHE A 192 5.97 -13.61 3.89
N HIS A 193 5.65 -12.87 2.83
CA HIS A 193 6.27 -11.58 2.50
C HIS A 193 7.81 -11.61 2.59
N ALA A 194 8.44 -12.76 2.31
CA ALA A 194 9.89 -12.88 2.35
C ALA A 194 10.48 -12.30 1.06
N GLU A 195 11.63 -11.63 1.17
CA GLU A 195 12.32 -11.12 -0.01
C GLU A 195 12.98 -12.28 -0.76
N PHE A 196 12.68 -12.43 -2.06
CA PHE A 196 13.22 -13.51 -2.89
C PHE A 196 14.75 -13.62 -2.80
N SER A 197 15.46 -12.49 -2.76
CA SER A 197 16.93 -12.45 -2.65
C SER A 197 17.44 -13.12 -1.37
N LEU A 198 16.73 -12.96 -0.25
CA LEU A 198 17.06 -13.60 1.03
C LEU A 198 16.73 -15.09 1.00
N VAL A 199 15.58 -15.45 0.40
CA VAL A 199 15.16 -16.86 0.27
C VAL A 199 16.11 -17.64 -0.64
N ASP A 200 16.51 -17.06 -1.78
CA ASP A 200 17.44 -17.70 -2.72
C ASP A 200 18.82 -17.89 -2.10
N ALA A 201 19.33 -16.89 -1.36
CA ALA A 201 20.58 -17.01 -0.63
C ALA A 201 20.51 -18.11 0.44
N PHE A 202 19.39 -18.22 1.15
CA PHE A 202 19.15 -19.25 2.15
C PHE A 202 19.07 -20.65 1.53
N ALA A 203 18.36 -20.81 0.41
CA ALA A 203 18.24 -22.08 -0.29
C ALA A 203 19.61 -22.60 -0.76
N LEU A 204 20.45 -21.73 -1.31
CA LEU A 204 21.81 -22.08 -1.72
C LEU A 204 22.71 -22.43 -0.54
N GLU A 205 22.51 -21.80 0.64
CA GLU A 205 23.23 -22.17 1.87
C GLU A 205 22.84 -23.57 2.37
N LEU A 206 21.61 -24.02 2.07
CA LEU A 206 21.13 -25.38 2.35
C LEU A 206 21.51 -26.41 1.26
N ASP A 207 22.50 -26.09 0.41
CA ASP A 207 22.97 -26.94 -0.69
C ASP A 207 21.91 -27.29 -1.74
N VAL A 208 20.85 -26.46 -1.89
CA VAL A 208 19.95 -26.57 -3.04
C VAL A 208 20.72 -26.25 -4.32
N ALA A 209 20.60 -27.11 -5.34
CA ALA A 209 21.32 -26.95 -6.59
C ALA A 209 20.91 -25.64 -7.29
N ALA A 210 21.86 -25.00 -7.99
CA ALA A 210 21.59 -23.73 -8.67
C ALA A 210 20.54 -23.88 -9.80
N ASP A 211 20.43 -25.05 -10.39
CA ASP A 211 19.47 -25.43 -11.44
C ASP A 211 18.28 -26.25 -10.89
N ASP A 212 18.10 -26.30 -9.57
CA ASP A 212 16.98 -27.01 -8.95
C ASP A 212 15.63 -26.49 -9.46
N GLU A 213 14.71 -27.41 -9.76
CA GLU A 213 13.41 -27.07 -10.35
C GLU A 213 12.62 -26.08 -9.48
N ARG A 214 12.68 -26.21 -8.15
CA ARG A 214 11.97 -25.32 -7.21
C ARG A 214 12.52 -23.90 -7.26
N ARG A 215 13.84 -23.76 -7.42
CA ARG A 215 14.51 -22.45 -7.59
C ARG A 215 14.07 -21.77 -8.88
N VAL A 216 14.05 -22.53 -9.98
CA VAL A 216 13.60 -22.03 -11.29
C VAL A 216 12.15 -21.56 -11.21
N GLU A 217 11.26 -22.38 -10.67
CA GLU A 217 9.83 -22.07 -10.53
C GLU A 217 9.60 -20.82 -9.64
N ALA A 218 10.27 -20.75 -8.50
CA ALA A 218 10.19 -19.59 -7.61
C ALA A 218 10.72 -18.31 -8.28
N GLY A 219 11.79 -18.40 -9.06
CA GLY A 219 12.34 -17.28 -9.82
C GLY A 219 11.39 -16.78 -10.93
N ILE A 220 10.69 -17.69 -11.62
CA ILE A 220 9.67 -17.34 -12.63
C ILE A 220 8.52 -16.59 -11.97
N LEU A 221 7.96 -17.13 -10.88
CA LEU A 221 6.85 -16.51 -10.16
C LEU A 221 7.25 -15.16 -9.57
N PHE A 222 8.45 -15.05 -8.99
CA PHE A 222 9.00 -13.78 -8.52
C PHE A 222 9.08 -12.74 -9.64
N GLU A 223 9.60 -13.10 -10.81
CA GLU A 223 9.73 -12.16 -11.94
C GLU A 223 8.35 -11.69 -12.43
N LEU A 224 7.35 -12.58 -12.49
CA LEU A 224 5.97 -12.20 -12.77
C LEU A 224 5.42 -11.23 -11.71
N SER A 225 5.50 -11.58 -10.43
CA SER A 225 5.00 -10.76 -9.32
C SER A 225 5.69 -9.40 -9.24
N TYR A 226 7.00 -9.35 -9.45
CA TYR A 226 7.79 -8.12 -9.48
C TYR A 226 7.28 -7.16 -10.55
N ASN A 227 6.96 -7.69 -11.73
CA ASN A 227 6.49 -6.88 -12.87
C ASN A 227 5.03 -6.43 -12.77
N LEU A 228 4.22 -7.05 -11.89
CA LEU A 228 2.90 -6.49 -11.52
C LEU A 228 3.03 -5.09 -10.93
N SER A 229 4.07 -4.86 -10.12
CA SER A 229 4.37 -3.55 -9.51
C SER A 229 4.84 -2.51 -10.55
N ASN A 230 5.26 -2.97 -11.74
CA ASN A 230 5.56 -2.12 -12.90
C ASN A 230 4.33 -1.89 -13.80
N GLY A 231 3.17 -2.40 -13.39
CA GLY A 231 1.89 -2.24 -14.08
C GLY A 231 1.58 -3.31 -15.13
N HIS A 232 2.43 -4.33 -15.31
CA HIS A 232 2.18 -5.43 -16.24
C HIS A 232 1.15 -6.41 -15.66
N THR A 233 0.30 -7.01 -16.49
CA THR A 233 -0.57 -8.13 -16.08
C THR A 233 -0.03 -9.48 -16.53
N PHE A 234 0.81 -9.48 -17.57
CA PHE A 234 1.55 -10.62 -18.09
C PHE A 234 2.94 -10.22 -18.57
N ILE A 235 3.78 -11.21 -18.86
CA ILE A 235 5.05 -11.01 -19.57
C ILE A 235 5.09 -11.94 -20.78
N PRO A 236 5.50 -11.47 -21.98
CA PRO A 236 5.74 -12.37 -23.10
C PRO A 236 6.79 -13.43 -22.74
N GLN A 237 6.52 -14.69 -23.03
CA GLN A 237 7.36 -15.83 -22.65
C GLN A 237 8.86 -15.62 -22.95
N PRO A 238 9.30 -15.18 -24.15
CA PRO A 238 10.72 -14.98 -24.41
C PRO A 238 11.38 -13.92 -23.52
N LYS A 239 10.62 -12.93 -23.05
CA LYS A 239 11.11 -11.90 -22.15
C LYS A 239 11.18 -12.38 -20.71
N LEU A 240 10.19 -13.16 -20.28
CA LEU A 240 10.19 -13.80 -18.97
C LEU A 240 11.39 -14.74 -18.86
N CYS A 241 11.57 -15.62 -19.85
CA CYS A 241 12.70 -16.55 -19.86
C CYS A 241 14.05 -15.82 -19.78
N ALA A 242 14.25 -14.78 -20.61
CA ALA A 242 15.50 -14.02 -20.60
C ALA A 242 15.76 -13.27 -19.28
N ALA A 243 14.72 -12.69 -18.67
CA ALA A 243 14.85 -11.95 -17.41
C ALA A 243 15.15 -12.91 -16.24
N THR A 244 14.40 -14.01 -16.14
CA THR A 244 14.61 -15.01 -15.08
C THR A 244 15.93 -15.76 -15.25
N ALA A 245 16.33 -16.09 -16.49
CA ALA A 245 17.64 -16.68 -16.77
C ALA A 245 18.78 -15.77 -16.29
N ALA A 246 18.68 -14.45 -16.53
CA ALA A 246 19.64 -13.47 -16.04
C ALA A 246 19.62 -13.32 -14.51
N LEU A 247 18.44 -13.38 -13.88
CA LEU A 247 18.28 -13.31 -12.43
C LEU A 247 18.94 -14.50 -11.73
N LEU A 248 18.69 -15.72 -12.22
CA LEU A 248 19.17 -16.96 -11.61
C LEU A 248 20.57 -17.38 -12.08
N ASN A 249 21.08 -16.72 -13.13
CA ASN A 249 22.29 -17.07 -13.86
C ASN A 249 22.24 -18.51 -14.43
N LEU A 250 21.16 -18.80 -15.16
CA LEU A 250 20.86 -20.09 -15.78
C LEU A 250 20.63 -19.97 -17.29
N GLU A 251 20.56 -21.10 -17.99
CA GLU A 251 20.19 -21.16 -19.41
C GLU A 251 18.68 -20.95 -19.62
N THR A 252 18.28 -20.47 -20.80
CA THR A 252 16.89 -20.08 -21.08
C THR A 252 15.98 -21.33 -21.18
N GLU A 253 16.54 -22.43 -21.64
CA GLU A 253 15.92 -23.74 -21.79
C GLU A 253 15.38 -24.27 -20.45
N LEU A 254 16.15 -24.14 -19.37
CA LEU A 254 15.71 -24.53 -18.02
C LEU A 254 14.51 -23.70 -17.55
N ILE A 255 14.45 -22.42 -17.94
CA ILE A 255 13.32 -21.55 -17.60
C ILE A 255 12.08 -21.95 -18.40
N GLU A 256 12.23 -22.32 -19.67
CA GLU A 256 11.12 -22.82 -20.51
C GLU A 256 10.53 -24.12 -19.96
N GLU A 257 11.38 -25.04 -19.49
CA GLU A 257 10.95 -26.25 -18.77
C GLU A 257 10.21 -25.90 -17.47
N GLY A 258 10.72 -24.92 -16.71
CA GLY A 258 10.06 -24.41 -15.51
C GLY A 258 8.69 -23.78 -15.76
N ILE A 259 8.52 -23.04 -16.86
CA ILE A 259 7.22 -22.51 -17.28
C ILE A 259 6.26 -23.66 -17.58
N THR A 260 6.74 -24.71 -18.27
CA THR A 260 5.93 -25.89 -18.59
C THR A 260 5.44 -26.57 -17.31
N ARG A 261 6.34 -26.83 -16.35
CA ARG A 261 5.97 -27.40 -15.04
C ARG A 261 4.98 -26.52 -14.27
N LEU A 262 5.19 -25.21 -14.21
CA LEU A 262 4.25 -24.30 -13.53
C LEU A 262 2.87 -24.27 -14.18
N THR A 263 2.79 -24.43 -15.50
CA THR A 263 1.52 -24.54 -16.21
C THR A 263 0.82 -25.86 -15.92
N GLU A 264 1.54 -26.97 -15.86
CA GLU A 264 0.99 -28.27 -15.43
C GLU A 264 0.50 -28.24 -13.97
N GLN A 265 1.13 -27.44 -13.11
CA GLN A 265 0.72 -27.21 -11.72
C GLN A 265 -0.42 -26.18 -11.56
N GLU A 266 -0.91 -25.58 -12.65
CA GLU A 266 -1.91 -24.49 -12.64
C GLU A 266 -1.47 -23.23 -11.86
N ARG A 267 -0.16 -23.06 -11.64
CA ARG A 267 0.43 -21.88 -10.95
C ARG A 267 0.86 -20.77 -11.92
N LEU A 268 0.81 -21.04 -13.22
CA LEU A 268 1.10 -20.10 -14.30
C LEU A 268 0.23 -20.41 -15.50
N VAL A 269 -0.40 -19.39 -16.09
CA VAL A 269 -1.19 -19.54 -17.31
C VAL A 269 -0.42 -18.99 -18.50
N VAL A 270 -0.27 -19.78 -19.57
CA VAL A 270 0.24 -19.32 -20.87
C VAL A 270 -0.91 -19.19 -21.85
N ASP A 271 -1.20 -17.96 -22.28
CA ASP A 271 -2.25 -17.67 -23.26
C ASP A 271 -1.71 -17.01 -24.53
N ALA A 272 -2.38 -17.20 -25.66
CA ALA A 272 -1.97 -16.66 -26.95
C ALA A 272 -2.65 -15.31 -27.22
N ILE A 273 -1.92 -14.20 -27.08
CA ILE A 273 -2.46 -12.84 -27.26
C ILE A 273 -1.74 -12.16 -28.42
N ALA A 274 -2.49 -11.86 -29.49
CA ALA A 274 -1.96 -11.25 -30.71
C ALA A 274 -0.71 -11.98 -31.28
N GLY A 275 -0.71 -13.31 -31.21
CA GLY A 275 0.39 -14.16 -31.67
C GLY A 275 1.61 -14.21 -30.73
N LEU A 276 1.50 -13.67 -29.51
CA LEU A 276 2.50 -13.79 -28.46
C LEU A 276 2.03 -14.79 -27.40
N GLN A 277 2.93 -15.62 -26.89
CA GLN A 277 2.69 -16.39 -25.68
C GLN A 277 2.86 -15.48 -24.47
N ALA A 278 1.75 -15.20 -23.80
CA ALA A 278 1.65 -14.34 -22.63
C ALA A 278 1.60 -15.20 -21.36
N CYS A 279 2.59 -15.05 -20.48
CA CYS A 279 2.66 -15.75 -19.20
C CYS A 279 2.04 -14.89 -18.10
N TYR A 280 1.05 -15.46 -17.41
CA TYR A 280 0.28 -14.82 -16.36
C TYR A 280 0.43 -15.58 -15.04
N LEU A 281 0.32 -14.84 -13.94
CA LEU A 281 -0.17 -15.43 -12.69
C LEU A 281 -1.67 -15.72 -12.83
N PRO A 282 -2.18 -16.89 -12.38
CA PRO A 282 -3.56 -17.31 -12.60
C PRO A 282 -4.61 -16.26 -12.21
N GLU A 283 -4.43 -15.61 -11.07
CA GLU A 283 -5.35 -14.60 -10.55
C GLU A 283 -5.44 -13.33 -11.43
N PHE A 284 -4.39 -13.01 -12.20
CA PHE A 284 -4.42 -11.90 -13.15
C PHE A 284 -5.00 -12.30 -14.50
N TYR A 285 -4.81 -13.55 -14.91
CA TYR A 285 -5.50 -14.12 -16.08
C TYR A 285 -7.02 -14.18 -15.84
N GLU A 286 -7.43 -14.71 -14.68
CA GLU A 286 -8.84 -14.75 -14.25
C GLU A 286 -9.43 -13.34 -14.18
N ALA A 287 -8.70 -12.39 -13.59
CA ALA A 287 -9.16 -11.01 -13.53
C ALA A 287 -9.39 -10.41 -14.93
N GLU A 288 -8.43 -10.56 -15.86
CA GLU A 288 -8.60 -10.03 -17.22
C GLU A 288 -9.78 -10.67 -17.96
N THR A 289 -9.93 -11.99 -17.87
CA THR A 289 -10.98 -12.74 -18.57
C THR A 289 -12.36 -12.45 -17.99
N TYR A 290 -12.51 -12.47 -16.67
CA TYR A 290 -13.74 -12.12 -15.98
C TYR A 290 -14.18 -10.68 -16.28
N ILE A 291 -13.27 -9.71 -16.14
CA ILE A 291 -13.56 -8.30 -16.43
C ILE A 291 -14.00 -8.16 -17.90
N THR A 292 -13.32 -8.82 -18.83
CA THR A 292 -13.69 -8.80 -20.25
C THR A 292 -15.12 -9.29 -20.45
N ALA A 293 -15.43 -10.49 -19.98
CA ALA A 293 -16.75 -11.11 -20.14
C ALA A 293 -17.85 -10.24 -19.52
N ARG A 294 -17.63 -9.75 -18.30
CA ARG A 294 -18.58 -8.93 -17.56
C ARG A 294 -18.83 -7.58 -18.24
N LEU A 295 -17.79 -6.89 -18.70
CA LEU A 295 -17.93 -5.59 -19.35
C LEU A 295 -18.57 -5.71 -20.74
N LEU A 296 -18.28 -6.77 -21.51
CA LEU A 296 -18.96 -7.01 -22.78
C LEU A 296 -20.46 -7.28 -22.57
N GLN A 297 -20.81 -8.09 -21.57
CA GLN A 297 -22.20 -8.33 -21.20
C GLN A 297 -22.94 -7.03 -20.85
N MET A 298 -22.28 -6.13 -20.10
CA MET A 298 -22.86 -4.83 -19.76
C MET A 298 -22.93 -3.88 -20.96
N ALA A 299 -21.94 -3.93 -21.85
CA ALA A 299 -21.89 -3.07 -23.04
C ALA A 299 -22.97 -3.42 -24.08
N GLU A 300 -23.34 -4.69 -24.19
CA GLU A 300 -24.40 -5.16 -25.11
C GLU A 300 -25.81 -4.82 -24.61
N LYS A 301 -25.97 -4.53 -23.32
CA LYS A 301 -27.28 -4.34 -22.70
C LYS A 301 -27.73 -2.89 -22.73
N GLU A 302 -28.77 -2.63 -23.52
CA GLU A 302 -29.54 -1.41 -23.43
C GLU A 302 -30.63 -1.51 -22.36
N LEU A 303 -30.71 -0.47 -21.53
CA LEU A 303 -31.73 -0.31 -20.50
C LEU A 303 -32.90 0.51 -21.06
N PRO A 304 -34.15 0.16 -20.72
CA PRO A 304 -35.31 0.86 -21.24
C PRO A 304 -35.30 2.32 -20.80
N ALA A 305 -35.22 3.22 -21.77
CA ALA A 305 -35.25 4.66 -21.55
C ALA A 305 -36.61 5.10 -20.99
N PRO A 306 -36.67 6.13 -20.12
CA PRO A 306 -37.92 6.81 -19.82
C PRO A 306 -38.54 7.38 -21.09
N LYS A 307 -39.85 7.17 -21.32
CA LYS A 307 -40.55 7.70 -22.50
C LYS A 307 -40.44 9.22 -22.64
N ASN A 308 -40.23 9.93 -21.53
CA ASN A 308 -40.10 11.37 -21.43
C ASN A 308 -38.64 11.83 -21.19
N LEU A 309 -37.63 11.03 -21.55
CA LEU A 309 -36.22 11.33 -21.28
C LEU A 309 -35.81 12.75 -21.71
N ASP A 310 -36.18 13.18 -22.92
CA ASP A 310 -35.82 14.52 -23.42
C ASP A 310 -36.48 15.65 -22.63
N ALA A 311 -37.72 15.43 -22.17
CA ALA A 311 -38.41 16.39 -21.30
C ALA A 311 -37.76 16.44 -19.91
N LEU A 312 -37.34 15.29 -19.36
CA LEU A 312 -36.62 15.21 -18.09
C LEU A 312 -35.29 15.95 -18.15
N VAL A 313 -34.51 15.74 -19.21
CA VAL A 313 -33.22 16.45 -19.38
C VAL A 313 -33.43 17.96 -19.47
N SER A 314 -34.41 18.41 -20.24
CA SER A 314 -34.75 19.85 -20.32
C SER A 314 -35.28 20.42 -19.00
N GLN A 315 -35.98 19.61 -18.19
CA GLN A 315 -36.40 19.99 -16.86
C GLN A 315 -35.19 20.16 -15.93
N ILE A 316 -34.24 19.22 -15.94
CA ILE A 316 -33.00 19.29 -15.15
C ILE A 316 -32.19 20.54 -15.52
N GLU A 317 -32.08 20.86 -16.82
CA GLU A 317 -31.45 22.11 -17.29
C GLU A 317 -32.10 23.35 -16.69
N ALA A 318 -33.44 23.40 -16.66
CA ALA A 318 -34.20 24.50 -16.10
C ALA A 318 -34.05 24.61 -14.56
N GLU A 319 -34.09 23.47 -13.86
CA GLU A 319 -33.96 23.40 -12.40
C GLU A 319 -32.56 23.80 -11.92
N GLN A 320 -31.52 23.38 -12.64
CA GLN A 320 -30.14 23.74 -12.32
C GLN A 320 -29.74 25.13 -12.86
N GLY A 321 -30.53 25.71 -13.76
CA GLY A 321 -30.18 26.96 -14.45
C GLY A 321 -28.95 26.82 -15.35
N ILE A 322 -28.72 25.62 -15.90
CA ILE A 322 -27.56 25.27 -16.73
C ILE A 322 -28.04 24.89 -18.13
N SER A 323 -27.29 25.34 -19.14
CA SER A 323 -27.44 24.83 -20.52
C SER A 323 -26.27 23.90 -20.82
N TYR A 324 -26.54 22.61 -20.97
CA TYR A 324 -25.50 21.63 -21.23
C TYR A 324 -25.00 21.71 -22.68
N ALA A 325 -23.70 21.53 -22.87
CA ALA A 325 -23.14 21.34 -24.20
C ALA A 325 -23.66 20.03 -24.83
N SER A 326 -23.58 19.90 -26.16
CA SER A 326 -24.13 18.74 -26.89
C SER A 326 -23.63 17.39 -26.35
N LEU A 327 -22.32 17.26 -26.10
CA LEU A 327 -21.70 16.06 -25.56
C LEU A 327 -22.06 15.82 -24.09
N GLN A 328 -22.27 16.88 -23.31
CA GLN A 328 -22.74 16.76 -21.93
C GLN A 328 -24.18 16.23 -21.90
N ARG A 329 -25.06 16.77 -22.76
CA ARG A 329 -26.43 16.29 -22.93
C ARG A 329 -26.46 14.85 -23.43
N GLU A 330 -25.56 14.48 -24.34
CA GLU A 330 -25.41 13.10 -24.81
C GLU A 330 -25.02 12.15 -23.67
N ALA A 331 -24.05 12.53 -22.82
CA ALA A 331 -23.66 11.73 -21.66
C ALA A 331 -24.82 11.49 -20.69
N ILE A 332 -25.61 12.54 -20.39
CA ILE A 332 -26.80 12.43 -19.53
C ILE A 332 -27.84 11.48 -20.16
N ARG A 333 -28.09 11.59 -21.48
CA ARG A 333 -29.03 10.68 -22.17
C ARG A 333 -28.54 9.24 -22.17
N LYS A 334 -27.26 9.00 -22.47
CA LYS A 334 -26.65 7.66 -22.47
C LYS A 334 -26.64 7.04 -21.08
N ALA A 335 -26.50 7.82 -20.01
CA ALA A 335 -26.56 7.31 -18.65
C ALA A 335 -27.91 6.67 -18.30
N ALA A 336 -29.01 7.11 -18.92
CA ALA A 336 -30.32 6.48 -18.74
C ALA A 336 -30.46 5.15 -19.50
N THR A 337 -29.83 5.04 -20.67
CA THR A 337 -30.10 3.96 -21.65
C THR A 337 -29.00 2.91 -21.74
N GLN A 338 -27.78 3.21 -21.32
CA GLN A 338 -26.66 2.29 -21.36
C GLN A 338 -26.44 1.70 -19.97
N GLN A 339 -26.19 0.39 -19.87
CA GLN A 339 -25.78 -0.19 -18.61
C GLN A 339 -24.33 0.20 -18.25
N LEU A 340 -23.44 0.28 -19.25
CA LEU A 340 -22.05 0.71 -19.08
C LEU A 340 -21.77 1.97 -19.90
N LEU A 341 -21.31 3.04 -19.23
CA LEU A 341 -20.96 4.31 -19.86
C LEU A 341 -19.62 4.81 -19.34
N ILE A 342 -18.76 5.27 -20.25
CA ILE A 342 -17.55 6.00 -19.92
C ILE A 342 -17.73 7.48 -20.25
N VAL A 343 -17.47 8.36 -19.28
CA VAL A 343 -17.43 9.82 -19.47
C VAL A 343 -15.99 10.30 -19.25
N THR A 344 -15.37 10.83 -20.30
CA THR A 344 -13.99 11.32 -20.24
C THR A 344 -13.91 12.81 -20.56
N GLY A 345 -12.88 13.48 -20.06
CA GLY A 345 -12.60 14.86 -20.42
C GLY A 345 -11.42 15.42 -19.66
N GLY A 346 -10.73 16.41 -20.25
CA GLY A 346 -9.65 17.12 -19.58
C GLY A 346 -10.15 18.13 -18.52
N PRO A 347 -9.27 18.93 -17.91
CA PRO A 347 -9.66 20.03 -17.04
C PRO A 347 -10.50 21.05 -17.82
N GLY A 348 -11.48 21.65 -17.14
CA GLY A 348 -12.33 22.71 -17.70
C GLY A 348 -13.41 22.25 -18.70
N THR A 349 -13.61 20.93 -18.88
CA THR A 349 -14.62 20.35 -19.80
C THR A 349 -15.98 20.07 -19.14
N GLY A 350 -16.11 20.36 -17.84
CA GLY A 350 -17.37 20.24 -17.11
C GLY A 350 -17.78 18.81 -16.72
N LYS A 351 -16.82 17.89 -16.51
CA LYS A 351 -17.11 16.51 -16.05
C LYS A 351 -18.04 16.48 -14.82
N THR A 352 -17.76 17.28 -13.82
CA THR A 352 -18.57 17.30 -12.59
C THR A 352 -19.97 17.88 -12.81
N THR A 353 -20.10 18.83 -13.73
CA THR A 353 -21.40 19.36 -14.17
C THR A 353 -22.24 18.28 -14.83
N VAL A 354 -21.63 17.44 -15.68
CA VAL A 354 -22.30 16.27 -16.28
C VAL A 354 -22.72 15.26 -15.23
N MET A 355 -21.86 14.97 -14.25
CA MET A 355 -22.19 14.05 -13.16
C MET A 355 -23.37 14.54 -12.33
N SER A 356 -23.44 15.83 -12.01
CA SER A 356 -24.59 16.42 -11.31
C SER A 356 -25.88 16.28 -12.14
N GLY A 357 -25.81 16.46 -13.46
CA GLY A 357 -26.92 16.20 -14.37
C GLY A 357 -27.36 14.73 -14.40
N ILE A 358 -26.40 13.80 -14.42
CA ILE A 358 -26.67 12.34 -14.35
C ILE A 358 -27.32 11.97 -13.02
N LEU A 359 -26.83 12.50 -11.89
CA LEU A 359 -27.40 12.26 -10.57
C LEU A 359 -28.85 12.76 -10.48
N SER A 360 -29.11 13.98 -10.97
CA SER A 360 -30.46 14.54 -11.01
C SER A 360 -31.42 13.72 -11.88
N LEU A 361 -30.92 13.16 -12.98
CA LEU A 361 -31.67 12.23 -13.82
C LEU A 361 -31.98 10.93 -13.07
N PHE A 362 -31.01 10.35 -12.38
CA PHE A 362 -31.20 9.15 -11.58
C PHE A 362 -32.16 9.35 -10.41
N ASP A 363 -32.13 10.51 -9.75
CA ASP A 363 -33.11 10.88 -8.72
C ASP A 363 -34.53 10.94 -9.31
N SER A 364 -34.68 11.56 -10.48
CA SER A 364 -35.97 11.63 -11.20
C SER A 364 -36.48 10.24 -11.62
N MET A 365 -35.57 9.32 -11.92
CA MET A 365 -35.85 7.92 -12.24
C MET A 365 -35.98 7.02 -11.00
N LYS A 366 -35.73 7.54 -9.79
CA LYS A 366 -35.69 6.79 -8.53
C LYS A 366 -34.70 5.63 -8.53
N VAL A 367 -33.55 5.82 -9.18
CA VAL A 367 -32.44 4.86 -9.25
C VAL A 367 -31.56 5.05 -8.02
N LYS A 368 -31.40 4.00 -7.20
CA LYS A 368 -30.50 4.04 -6.03
C LYS A 368 -29.05 4.11 -6.52
N THR A 369 -28.45 5.29 -6.40
CA THR A 369 -27.11 5.57 -6.93
C THR A 369 -26.08 5.62 -5.82
N GLN A 370 -24.94 4.98 -6.03
CA GLN A 370 -23.77 5.06 -5.17
C GLN A 370 -22.61 5.76 -5.90
N LEU A 371 -21.90 6.61 -5.16
CA LEU A 371 -20.71 7.30 -5.63
C LEU A 371 -19.46 6.67 -5.00
N ALA A 372 -18.45 6.41 -5.83
CA ALA A 372 -17.19 5.85 -5.40
C ALA A 372 -15.99 6.54 -6.09
N ALA A 373 -14.84 6.47 -5.42
CA ALA A 373 -13.56 6.86 -5.99
C ALA A 373 -12.44 5.93 -5.47
N PRO A 374 -11.27 5.84 -6.13
CA PRO A 374 -10.20 4.95 -5.69
C PRO A 374 -9.48 5.45 -4.43
N THR A 375 -9.50 6.75 -4.12
CA THR A 375 -8.81 7.34 -2.96
C THR A 375 -9.76 8.15 -2.07
N GLY A 376 -9.44 8.24 -0.77
CA GLY A 376 -10.25 8.99 0.19
C GLY A 376 -10.41 10.47 -0.17
N ARG A 377 -9.36 11.07 -0.73
CA ARG A 377 -9.37 12.45 -1.21
C ARG A 377 -10.30 12.67 -2.39
N ALA A 378 -10.23 11.77 -3.38
CA ALA A 378 -11.13 11.82 -4.53
C ALA A 378 -12.58 11.62 -4.09
N ALA A 379 -12.85 10.71 -3.16
CA ALA A 379 -14.18 10.49 -2.60
C ALA A 379 -14.72 11.71 -1.82
N LYS A 380 -13.88 12.35 -0.98
CA LYS A 380 -14.25 13.57 -0.25
C LYS A 380 -14.61 14.69 -1.22
N ARG A 381 -13.75 14.95 -2.21
CA ARG A 381 -14.01 15.96 -3.24
C ARG A 381 -15.27 15.64 -4.04
N LEU A 382 -15.42 14.39 -4.46
CA LEU A 382 -16.61 13.93 -5.16
C LEU A 382 -17.87 14.24 -4.34
N SER A 383 -17.82 14.03 -3.03
CA SER A 383 -18.92 14.36 -2.13
C SER A 383 -19.20 15.87 -2.05
N GLU A 384 -18.16 16.70 -1.96
CA GLU A 384 -18.28 18.16 -1.89
C GLU A 384 -18.91 18.75 -3.15
N VAL A 385 -18.51 18.28 -4.35
CA VAL A 385 -18.99 18.88 -5.61
C VAL A 385 -20.32 18.30 -6.07
N THR A 386 -20.69 17.10 -5.62
CA THR A 386 -21.98 16.48 -5.95
C THR A 386 -23.04 16.64 -4.87
N GLU A 387 -22.67 17.14 -3.68
CA GLU A 387 -23.55 17.24 -2.50
C GLU A 387 -24.20 15.89 -2.12
N ARG A 388 -23.49 14.79 -2.37
CA ARG A 388 -23.92 13.39 -2.14
C ARG A 388 -22.80 12.65 -1.42
N GLU A 389 -23.11 11.65 -0.61
CA GLU A 389 -22.07 10.88 0.06
C GLU A 389 -21.34 9.98 -0.96
N ALA A 390 -20.01 10.11 -1.03
CA ALA A 390 -19.15 9.22 -1.76
C ALA A 390 -18.11 8.57 -0.83
N SER A 391 -17.71 7.34 -1.15
CA SER A 391 -16.74 6.56 -0.38
C SER A 391 -15.61 6.05 -1.27
N THR A 392 -14.56 5.52 -0.67
CA THR A 392 -13.57 4.76 -1.45
C THR A 392 -14.17 3.44 -1.89
N ILE A 393 -13.73 2.89 -3.04
CA ILE A 393 -14.14 1.55 -3.47
C ILE A 393 -13.87 0.52 -2.35
N HIS A 394 -12.70 0.61 -1.71
CA HIS A 394 -12.35 -0.26 -0.59
C HIS A 394 -13.32 -0.17 0.61
N ARG A 395 -13.73 1.05 1.00
CA ARG A 395 -14.70 1.24 2.09
C ARG A 395 -16.08 0.75 1.69
N LEU A 396 -16.45 0.96 0.43
CA LEU A 396 -17.75 0.55 -0.10
C LEU A 396 -17.90 -0.98 -0.14
N LEU A 397 -16.83 -1.69 -0.50
CA LEU A 397 -16.81 -3.14 -0.58
C LEU A 397 -16.54 -3.82 0.78
N GLU A 398 -16.45 -3.03 1.86
CA GLU A 398 -16.11 -3.47 3.21
C GLU A 398 -14.85 -4.36 3.22
N ALA A 399 -13.71 -3.78 2.85
CA ALA A 399 -12.42 -4.45 2.88
C ALA A 399 -12.11 -5.03 4.28
N GLN A 400 -11.82 -6.31 4.33
CA GLN A 400 -11.43 -7.05 5.53
C GLN A 400 -10.08 -7.74 5.29
N PHE A 401 -9.37 -8.07 6.37
CA PHE A 401 -8.23 -8.97 6.29
C PHE A 401 -8.71 -10.36 6.70
N ASP A 402 -8.45 -11.34 5.85
CA ASP A 402 -8.64 -12.73 6.21
C ASP A 402 -7.55 -13.13 7.22
N GLU A 403 -7.94 -13.45 8.45
CA GLU A 403 -7.02 -13.81 9.54
C GLU A 403 -6.19 -15.08 9.25
N ALA A 404 -6.69 -15.96 8.38
CA ALA A 404 -6.01 -17.19 7.99
C ALA A 404 -4.96 -16.94 6.90
N THR A 405 -5.32 -16.17 5.87
CA THR A 405 -4.47 -15.94 4.70
C THR A 405 -3.69 -14.63 4.75
N GLY A 406 -3.96 -13.73 5.70
CA GLY A 406 -3.31 -12.42 5.79
C GLY A 406 -3.55 -11.52 4.56
N LEU A 407 -4.41 -11.93 3.64
CA LEU A 407 -4.75 -11.22 2.42
C LEU A 407 -5.99 -10.36 2.64
N MET A 408 -6.05 -9.24 1.91
CA MET A 408 -7.23 -8.40 1.90
C MET A 408 -8.33 -9.08 1.08
N SER A 409 -9.49 -9.28 1.69
CA SER A 409 -10.72 -9.73 1.06
C SER A 409 -11.77 -8.62 1.11
N PHE A 410 -12.81 -8.75 0.29
CA PHE A 410 -13.96 -7.85 0.31
C PHE A 410 -15.19 -8.65 0.74
N PHE A 411 -16.01 -8.07 1.61
CA PHE A 411 -17.27 -8.71 2.01
C PHE A 411 -18.30 -8.70 0.87
N HIS A 412 -18.31 -7.63 0.08
CA HIS A 412 -19.23 -7.52 -1.05
C HIS A 412 -18.63 -8.12 -2.31
N ASP A 413 -19.30 -9.14 -2.83
CA ASP A 413 -18.93 -9.91 -4.01
C ASP A 413 -20.19 -10.38 -4.78
N GLU A 414 -20.07 -11.45 -5.56
CA GLU A 414 -21.20 -12.02 -6.33
C GLU A 414 -22.26 -12.66 -5.42
N ASP A 415 -21.87 -13.14 -4.23
CA ASP A 415 -22.76 -13.81 -3.28
C ASP A 415 -23.49 -12.79 -2.39
N GLU A 416 -22.83 -11.71 -1.95
CA GLU A 416 -23.46 -10.57 -1.26
C GLU A 416 -23.23 -9.24 -2.01
N PRO A 417 -23.95 -9.01 -3.14
CA PRO A 417 -23.75 -7.82 -3.97
C PRO A 417 -24.30 -6.54 -3.31
N LEU A 418 -23.79 -5.40 -3.76
CA LEU A 418 -24.25 -4.08 -3.34
C LEU A 418 -25.73 -3.86 -3.72
N LYS A 419 -26.52 -3.37 -2.76
CA LYS A 419 -27.97 -3.13 -2.90
C LYS A 419 -28.27 -1.79 -3.59
N ILE A 420 -27.71 -1.62 -4.79
CA ILE A 420 -27.73 -0.39 -5.59
C ILE A 420 -28.17 -0.67 -7.03
N ASP A 421 -28.74 0.35 -7.69
CA ASP A 421 -29.19 0.27 -9.08
C ASP A 421 -28.20 0.93 -10.05
N ALA A 422 -27.36 1.84 -9.54
CA ALA A 422 -26.31 2.50 -10.31
C ALA A 422 -25.06 2.79 -9.46
N MET A 423 -23.89 2.62 -10.08
CA MET A 423 -22.58 2.97 -9.56
C MET A 423 -21.95 4.04 -10.44
N ILE A 424 -21.46 5.13 -9.84
CA ILE A 424 -20.62 6.12 -10.52
C ILE A 424 -19.24 6.12 -9.86
N VAL A 425 -18.20 5.84 -10.64
CA VAL A 425 -16.82 5.84 -10.19
C VAL A 425 -16.09 7.02 -10.82
N ASP A 426 -15.59 7.95 -9.99
CA ASP A 426 -14.74 9.05 -10.45
C ASP A 426 -13.24 8.70 -10.31
N GLU A 427 -12.39 9.41 -11.05
CA GLU A 427 -10.94 9.16 -11.14
C GLU A 427 -10.60 7.70 -11.50
N THR A 428 -11.39 7.10 -12.41
CA THR A 428 -11.24 5.70 -12.82
C THR A 428 -9.86 5.38 -13.42
N SER A 429 -9.11 6.39 -13.89
CA SER A 429 -7.72 6.23 -14.35
C SER A 429 -6.79 5.65 -13.29
N MET A 430 -7.14 5.76 -12.00
CA MET A 430 -6.35 5.19 -10.90
C MET A 430 -6.78 3.77 -10.50
N VAL A 431 -7.85 3.22 -11.07
CA VAL A 431 -8.36 1.88 -10.75
C VAL A 431 -7.54 0.83 -11.50
N ASP A 432 -6.92 -0.09 -10.77
CA ASP A 432 -6.17 -1.22 -11.33
C ASP A 432 -7.08 -2.43 -11.63
N LEU A 433 -6.48 -3.50 -12.17
CA LEU A 433 -7.21 -4.68 -12.61
C LEU A 433 -7.93 -5.39 -11.44
N GLN A 434 -7.26 -5.58 -10.30
CA GLN A 434 -7.82 -6.31 -9.15
C GLN A 434 -8.94 -5.54 -8.47
N LEU A 435 -8.81 -4.21 -8.35
CA LEU A 435 -9.87 -3.36 -7.81
C LEU A 435 -11.07 -3.29 -8.75
N MET A 436 -10.86 -3.29 -10.07
CA MET A 436 -11.94 -3.38 -11.06
C MET A 436 -12.66 -4.75 -10.97
N LEU A 437 -11.91 -5.86 -10.86
CA LEU A 437 -12.48 -7.19 -10.67
C LEU A 437 -13.41 -7.20 -9.45
N SER A 438 -12.89 -6.76 -8.31
CA SER A 438 -13.61 -6.73 -7.03
C SER A 438 -14.87 -5.86 -7.12
N LEU A 439 -14.78 -4.68 -7.74
CA LEU A 439 -15.93 -3.83 -7.99
C LEU A 439 -17.00 -4.54 -8.82
N LEU A 440 -16.62 -5.16 -9.95
CA LEU A 440 -17.58 -5.80 -10.86
C LEU A 440 -18.25 -7.03 -10.24
N ARG A 441 -17.55 -7.80 -9.39
CA ARG A 441 -18.13 -8.90 -8.62
C ARG A 441 -19.25 -8.41 -7.69
N ALA A 442 -19.05 -7.27 -7.04
CA ALA A 442 -20.01 -6.69 -6.12
C ALA A 442 -21.24 -6.04 -6.80
N LEU A 443 -21.30 -5.96 -8.14
CA LEU A 443 -22.42 -5.35 -8.87
C LEU A 443 -23.40 -6.39 -9.38
N THR A 444 -24.70 -6.17 -9.10
CA THR A 444 -25.77 -7.01 -9.64
C THR A 444 -25.85 -6.95 -11.18
N PRO A 445 -26.36 -8.00 -11.87
CA PRO A 445 -26.44 -8.06 -13.34
C PRO A 445 -27.22 -6.95 -14.04
N ASN A 446 -28.04 -6.18 -13.32
CA ASN A 446 -28.81 -5.05 -13.86
C ASN A 446 -28.28 -3.69 -13.40
N CYS A 447 -27.23 -3.67 -12.57
CA CYS A 447 -26.65 -2.44 -12.06
C CYS A 447 -26.02 -1.63 -13.22
N ARG A 448 -26.28 -0.32 -13.25
CA ARG A 448 -25.59 0.61 -14.15
C ARG A 448 -24.20 0.92 -13.62
N LEU A 449 -23.21 1.01 -14.50
CA LEU A 449 -21.86 1.44 -14.16
C LEU A 449 -21.45 2.62 -15.04
N ILE A 450 -21.16 3.75 -14.40
CA ILE A 450 -20.65 4.96 -15.05
C ILE A 450 -19.22 5.19 -14.57
N LEU A 451 -18.27 5.12 -15.50
CA LEU A 451 -16.86 5.34 -15.25
C LEU A 451 -16.48 6.74 -15.71
N VAL A 452 -16.02 7.56 -14.78
CA VAL A 452 -15.60 8.94 -15.02
C VAL A 452 -14.10 9.06 -14.76
N GLY A 453 -13.40 9.78 -15.64
CA GLY A 453 -11.97 9.99 -15.47
C GLY A 453 -11.32 10.80 -16.58
N ASP A 454 -10.02 11.00 -16.46
CA ASP A 454 -9.18 11.66 -17.46
C ASP A 454 -8.09 10.68 -17.92
N PRO A 455 -8.13 10.20 -19.18
CA PRO A 455 -7.16 9.22 -19.69
C PRO A 455 -5.75 9.81 -19.88
N ASP A 456 -5.60 11.14 -19.82
CA ASP A 456 -4.34 11.83 -20.01
C ASP A 456 -3.57 12.03 -18.68
N GLN A 457 -4.23 11.76 -17.54
CA GLN A 457 -3.57 11.68 -16.24
C GLN A 457 -2.71 10.41 -16.10
N LEU A 458 -1.96 10.32 -15.01
CA LEU A 458 -1.18 9.13 -14.68
C LEU A 458 -2.09 7.88 -14.50
N PRO A 459 -1.67 6.71 -14.99
CA PRO A 459 -2.42 5.46 -14.81
C PRO A 459 -2.36 4.98 -13.35
N SER A 460 -3.10 3.91 -13.05
CA SER A 460 -3.06 3.20 -11.76
C SER A 460 -1.63 2.79 -11.40
N VAL A 461 -1.34 2.72 -10.09
CA VAL A 461 -0.06 2.19 -9.60
C VAL A 461 -0.01 0.66 -9.74
N GLY A 462 -1.13 -0.02 -9.49
CA GLY A 462 -1.25 -1.47 -9.65
C GLY A 462 -1.26 -1.93 -11.12
N ALA A 463 -1.29 -3.25 -11.30
CA ALA A 463 -1.26 -3.91 -12.60
C ALA A 463 -2.45 -3.56 -13.50
N GLY A 464 -2.18 -3.48 -14.81
CA GLY A 464 -3.17 -3.19 -15.83
C GLY A 464 -3.33 -1.70 -16.13
N ASN A 465 -4.00 -1.39 -17.23
CA ASN A 465 -4.35 -0.02 -17.63
C ASN A 465 -5.83 0.06 -18.00
N VAL A 466 -6.67 -0.37 -17.05
CA VAL A 466 -8.09 -0.67 -17.26
C VAL A 466 -8.78 0.46 -18.01
N PHE A 467 -8.83 1.67 -17.44
CA PHE A 467 -9.56 2.79 -18.03
C PHE A 467 -9.15 3.12 -19.47
N SER A 468 -7.84 3.13 -19.75
CA SER A 468 -7.32 3.40 -21.09
C SER A 468 -7.66 2.27 -22.07
N ASP A 469 -7.54 1.02 -21.63
CA ASP A 469 -7.84 -0.16 -22.44
C ASP A 469 -9.33 -0.24 -22.77
N LEU A 470 -10.22 0.09 -21.83
CA LEU A 470 -11.66 0.19 -22.06
C LEU A 470 -12.00 1.21 -23.16
N ILE A 471 -11.42 2.42 -23.08
CA ILE A 471 -11.64 3.48 -24.08
C ILE A 471 -11.08 3.07 -25.45
N ARG A 472 -9.85 2.52 -25.47
CA ARG A 472 -9.13 2.18 -26.71
C ARG A 472 -9.69 0.94 -27.40
N SER A 473 -10.43 0.09 -26.70
CA SER A 473 -11.12 -1.07 -27.30
C SER A 473 -12.21 -0.65 -28.30
N GLY A 474 -12.80 0.55 -28.12
CA GLY A 474 -13.92 1.03 -28.91
C GLY A 474 -15.24 0.24 -28.71
N LYS A 475 -15.29 -0.71 -27.78
CA LYS A 475 -16.48 -1.54 -27.52
C LYS A 475 -17.47 -0.93 -26.54
N ILE A 476 -16.97 -0.07 -25.65
CA ILE A 476 -17.77 0.51 -24.57
C ILE A 476 -18.24 1.91 -24.97
N ALA A 477 -19.53 2.20 -24.73
CA ALA A 477 -20.10 3.52 -24.98
C ALA A 477 -19.30 4.59 -24.24
N THR A 478 -18.64 5.47 -24.99
CA THR A 478 -17.75 6.49 -24.45
C THR A 478 -18.17 7.87 -24.95
N VAL A 479 -18.30 8.82 -24.03
CA VAL A 479 -18.51 10.24 -24.34
C VAL A 479 -17.27 11.02 -23.91
N ARG A 480 -16.59 11.64 -24.87
CA ARG A 480 -15.39 12.45 -24.64
C ARG A 480 -15.75 13.93 -24.69
N LEU A 481 -15.81 14.57 -23.53
CA LEU A 481 -16.05 16.01 -23.40
C LEU A 481 -14.83 16.79 -23.91
N THR A 482 -14.99 17.50 -25.03
CA THR A 482 -13.91 18.26 -25.67
C THR A 482 -14.07 19.77 -25.57
N GLU A 483 -15.29 20.26 -25.28
CA GLU A 483 -15.58 21.68 -25.22
C GLU A 483 -15.04 22.28 -23.91
N ILE A 484 -14.15 23.28 -24.04
CA ILE A 484 -13.63 24.05 -22.90
C ILE A 484 -14.51 25.29 -22.76
N PHE A 485 -15.17 25.44 -21.62
CA PHE A 485 -16.06 26.57 -21.37
C PHE A 485 -15.30 27.89 -21.30
N ARG A 486 -15.96 28.99 -21.71
CA ARG A 486 -15.34 30.33 -21.82
C ARG A 486 -14.60 30.77 -20.56
N GLN A 487 -15.16 30.52 -19.37
CA GLN A 487 -14.51 30.84 -18.09
C GLN A 487 -13.19 30.07 -17.91
N ALA A 488 -13.15 28.81 -18.35
CA ALA A 488 -11.95 27.97 -18.30
C ALA A 488 -10.93 28.31 -19.40
N GLN A 489 -11.35 28.90 -20.52
CA GLN A 489 -10.43 29.35 -21.57
C GLN A 489 -9.57 30.56 -21.16
N GLU A 490 -10.03 31.35 -20.18
CA GLU A 490 -9.27 32.49 -19.66
C GLU A 490 -8.07 32.06 -18.78
N SER A 491 -8.13 30.84 -18.24
CA SER A 491 -7.12 30.20 -17.39
C SER A 491 -5.95 29.64 -18.21
N LEU A 492 -4.73 30.09 -17.92
CA LEU A 492 -3.53 29.50 -18.50
C LEU A 492 -3.26 28.11 -17.95
N ILE A 493 -3.72 27.77 -16.73
CA ILE A 493 -3.61 26.40 -16.20
C ILE A 493 -4.31 25.43 -17.14
N VAL A 494 -5.58 25.71 -17.48
CA VAL A 494 -6.37 24.87 -18.39
C VAL A 494 -5.75 24.86 -19.78
N MET A 495 -5.45 26.03 -20.36
CA MET A 495 -4.93 26.12 -21.72
C MET A 495 -3.55 25.45 -21.88
N ASN A 496 -2.66 25.61 -20.89
CA ASN A 496 -1.35 24.96 -20.88
C ASN A 496 -1.46 23.45 -20.64
N ALA A 497 -2.40 22.97 -19.82
CA ALA A 497 -2.64 21.53 -19.68
C ALA A 497 -3.03 20.91 -21.03
N HIS A 498 -3.96 21.52 -21.77
CA HIS A 498 -4.35 21.07 -23.10
C HIS A 498 -3.20 21.17 -24.13
N ALA A 499 -2.35 22.20 -24.03
CA ALA A 499 -1.16 22.32 -24.86
C ALA A 499 -0.16 21.19 -24.59
N VAL A 500 0.18 20.95 -23.33
CA VAL A 500 1.09 19.88 -22.89
C VAL A 500 0.58 18.52 -23.34
N ASN A 501 -0.72 18.27 -23.18
CA ASN A 501 -1.35 17.02 -23.61
C ASN A 501 -1.17 16.74 -25.11
N ARG A 502 -1.27 17.80 -25.95
CA ARG A 502 -1.00 17.72 -27.40
C ARG A 502 0.50 17.72 -27.76
N GLY A 503 1.38 17.68 -26.77
CA GLY A 503 2.84 17.76 -26.97
C GLY A 503 3.35 19.15 -27.34
N ALA A 504 2.53 20.19 -27.18
CA ALA A 504 2.93 21.58 -27.36
C ALA A 504 3.47 22.16 -26.05
N LEU A 505 4.55 22.94 -26.14
CA LEU A 505 5.12 23.61 -24.98
C LEU A 505 4.09 24.54 -24.32
N PRO A 506 3.99 24.54 -22.98
CA PRO A 506 3.17 25.53 -22.28
C PRO A 506 3.72 26.94 -22.52
N ASP A 507 2.85 27.95 -22.48
CA ASP A 507 3.29 29.35 -22.56
C ASP A 507 3.99 29.74 -21.25
N LEU A 508 5.32 29.76 -21.28
CA LEU A 508 6.18 30.12 -20.15
C LEU A 508 6.50 31.63 -20.10
N SER A 509 6.02 32.41 -21.07
CA SER A 509 6.37 33.83 -21.21
C SER A 509 5.50 34.75 -20.35
N ARG A 510 4.26 34.32 -20.08
CA ARG A 510 3.25 35.06 -19.29
C ARG A 510 3.60 35.06 -17.80
N LYS A 511 3.36 36.18 -17.14
CA LYS A 511 3.69 36.40 -15.71
C LYS A 511 2.61 37.18 -14.95
N ASP A 512 1.41 37.24 -15.49
CA ASP A 512 0.33 38.12 -15.02
C ASP A 512 -1.01 37.38 -14.81
N LYS A 513 -0.98 36.05 -14.87
CA LYS A 513 -2.17 35.18 -14.80
C LYS A 513 -2.01 34.09 -13.74
N ASP A 514 -2.68 32.96 -13.88
CA ASP A 514 -2.73 31.81 -12.98
C ASP A 514 -1.61 30.78 -13.21
N PHE A 515 -0.77 30.95 -14.24
CA PHE A 515 0.36 30.07 -14.56
C PHE A 515 1.66 30.86 -14.68
N PHE A 516 2.71 30.45 -13.95
CA PHE A 516 4.00 31.12 -13.95
C PHE A 516 5.18 30.17 -14.13
N PHE A 517 6.25 30.67 -14.76
CA PHE A 517 7.53 30.00 -14.79
C PHE A 517 8.64 30.86 -14.16
N MET A 518 9.35 30.27 -13.20
CA MET A 518 10.49 30.86 -12.52
C MET A 518 11.75 30.08 -12.85
N ARG A 519 12.48 30.54 -13.86
CA ARG A 519 13.71 29.91 -14.32
C ARG A 519 14.78 29.87 -13.21
N ARG A 520 15.32 28.69 -12.94
CA ARG A 520 16.46 28.45 -12.03
C ARG A 520 17.44 27.48 -12.65
N ARG A 521 18.73 27.76 -12.50
CA ARG A 521 19.83 27.01 -13.13
C ARG A 521 20.60 26.11 -12.15
N THR A 522 20.35 26.25 -10.84
CA THR A 522 20.96 25.42 -9.81
C THR A 522 19.88 24.86 -8.88
N ALA A 523 20.12 23.67 -8.33
CA ALA A 523 19.22 23.04 -7.36
C ALA A 523 18.99 23.92 -6.13
N GLU A 524 20.06 24.50 -5.58
CA GLU A 524 20.01 25.40 -4.43
C GLU A 524 19.09 26.62 -4.66
N SER A 525 19.27 27.33 -5.79
CA SER A 525 18.45 28.50 -6.11
C SER A 525 16.98 28.14 -6.36
N LEU A 526 16.70 26.92 -6.83
CA LEU A 526 15.35 26.38 -6.93
C LEU A 526 14.73 26.19 -5.55
N VAL A 527 15.39 25.44 -4.67
CA VAL A 527 14.90 25.15 -3.32
C VAL A 527 14.65 26.44 -2.55
N GLN A 528 15.58 27.39 -2.59
CA GLN A 528 15.43 28.70 -1.97
C GLN A 528 14.19 29.46 -2.50
N THR A 529 13.97 29.41 -3.81
CA THR A 529 12.80 30.08 -4.42
C THR A 529 11.50 29.42 -3.98
N VAL A 530 11.47 28.09 -3.89
CA VAL A 530 10.29 27.35 -3.40
C VAL A 530 10.02 27.71 -1.93
N GLN A 531 11.04 27.79 -1.07
CA GLN A 531 10.88 28.25 0.31
C GLN A 531 10.30 29.67 0.39
N GLU A 532 10.85 30.61 -0.38
CA GLU A 532 10.36 32.00 -0.42
C GLU A 532 8.91 32.10 -0.90
N LEU A 533 8.55 31.32 -1.93
CA LEU A 533 7.18 31.28 -2.46
C LEU A 533 6.20 30.82 -1.39
N CYS A 534 6.48 29.68 -0.75
CA CYS A 534 5.59 29.10 0.27
C CYS A 534 5.50 29.97 1.53
N ALA A 535 6.62 30.50 2.02
CA ALA A 535 6.67 31.16 3.31
C ALA A 535 6.32 32.66 3.27
N THR A 536 6.60 33.34 2.16
CA THR A 536 6.52 34.81 2.12
C THR A 536 5.80 35.36 0.89
N ARG A 537 6.22 35.03 -0.34
CA ARG A 537 5.73 35.73 -1.54
C ARG A 537 4.24 35.48 -1.80
N LEU A 538 3.81 34.22 -1.78
CA LEU A 538 2.40 33.88 -2.03
C LEU A 538 1.48 34.29 -0.86
N PRO A 539 1.84 34.07 0.42
CA PRO A 539 1.06 34.58 1.53
C PRO A 539 0.91 36.10 1.53
N LYS A 540 2.00 36.85 1.31
CA LYS A 540 1.96 38.33 1.38
C LYS A 540 1.32 38.99 0.17
N ASN A 541 1.60 38.51 -1.04
CA ASN A 541 1.17 39.21 -2.26
C ASN A 541 -0.17 38.72 -2.79
N MET A 542 -0.57 37.48 -2.46
CA MET A 542 -1.76 36.83 -3.01
C MET A 542 -2.71 36.28 -1.93
N GLY A 543 -2.35 36.38 -0.65
CA GLY A 543 -3.19 35.88 0.45
C GLY A 543 -3.39 34.36 0.45
N ILE A 544 -2.50 33.62 -0.21
CA ILE A 544 -2.53 32.15 -0.23
C ILE A 544 -1.73 31.65 0.96
N VAL A 545 -2.43 31.09 1.95
CA VAL A 545 -1.78 30.58 3.17
C VAL A 545 -0.94 29.34 2.85
N PRO A 546 0.15 29.07 3.59
CA PRO A 546 1.01 27.92 3.31
C PRO A 546 0.29 26.56 3.30
N ALA A 547 -0.79 26.41 4.07
CA ALA A 547 -1.60 25.19 4.09
C ALA A 547 -2.26 24.89 2.73
N ASP A 548 -2.59 25.93 1.96
CA ASP A 548 -3.25 25.84 0.65
C ASP A 548 -2.26 25.61 -0.51
N ILE A 549 -0.95 25.64 -0.22
CA ILE A 549 0.13 25.47 -1.19
C ILE A 549 0.62 24.02 -1.14
N GLN A 550 0.73 23.40 -2.32
CA GLN A 550 1.36 22.09 -2.45
C GLN A 550 2.60 22.18 -3.35
N VAL A 551 3.73 21.73 -2.83
CA VAL A 551 4.93 21.54 -3.64
C VAL A 551 4.92 20.13 -4.22
N LEU A 552 5.13 20.02 -5.54
CA LEU A 552 5.22 18.77 -6.26
C LEU A 552 6.61 18.58 -6.85
N SER A 553 7.10 17.34 -6.85
CA SER A 553 8.33 16.96 -7.54
C SER A 553 8.14 15.64 -8.30
N PRO A 554 8.70 15.47 -9.51
CA PRO A 554 8.68 14.19 -10.21
C PRO A 554 9.46 13.08 -9.49
N THR A 555 10.40 13.43 -8.61
CA THR A 555 11.34 12.49 -7.97
C THR A 555 11.33 12.60 -6.45
N ARG A 556 11.57 11.49 -5.76
CA ARG A 556 11.82 11.47 -4.30
C ARG A 556 13.27 11.79 -3.95
N LYS A 557 14.21 11.37 -4.83
CA LYS A 557 15.67 11.46 -4.63
C LYS A 557 16.25 12.71 -5.28
N GLY A 558 17.44 13.10 -4.81
CA GLY A 558 18.20 14.25 -5.30
C GLY A 558 17.84 15.58 -4.61
N ASP A 559 18.63 16.61 -4.90
CA ASP A 559 18.58 17.91 -4.21
C ASP A 559 17.27 18.68 -4.40
N THR A 560 16.50 18.33 -5.43
CA THR A 560 15.18 18.92 -5.77
C THR A 560 14.05 17.89 -5.68
N GLY A 561 14.35 16.72 -5.10
CA GLY A 561 13.38 15.68 -4.80
C GLY A 561 12.55 16.00 -3.55
N THR A 562 11.46 15.27 -3.35
CA THR A 562 10.52 15.52 -2.24
C THR A 562 11.20 15.49 -0.88
N ARG A 563 12.19 14.61 -0.66
CA ARG A 563 12.93 14.53 0.61
C ARG A 563 13.66 15.83 0.94
N ALA A 564 14.46 16.34 0.00
CA ALA A 564 15.21 17.59 0.19
C ALA A 564 14.28 18.79 0.33
N LEU A 565 13.21 18.85 -0.49
CA LEU A 565 12.21 19.90 -0.43
C LEU A 565 11.44 19.90 0.91
N ASN A 566 11.08 18.74 1.44
CA ASN A 566 10.41 18.64 2.73
C ASN A 566 11.25 19.18 3.88
N LEU A 567 12.53 18.81 3.94
CA LEU A 567 13.46 19.34 4.95
C LEU A 567 13.59 20.87 4.85
N ALA A 568 13.78 21.37 3.63
CA ALA A 568 13.91 22.80 3.37
C ALA A 568 12.63 23.58 3.71
N LEU A 569 11.46 23.05 3.34
CA LEU A 569 10.16 23.68 3.62
C LEU A 569 9.83 23.66 5.10
N GLN A 570 10.07 22.55 5.79
CA GLN A 570 9.86 22.46 7.23
C GLN A 570 10.67 23.52 7.99
N ALA A 571 11.93 23.73 7.61
CA ALA A 571 12.81 24.70 8.25
C ALA A 571 12.29 26.15 8.19
N VAL A 572 11.43 26.48 7.20
CA VAL A 572 10.91 27.84 7.02
C VAL A 572 9.44 27.95 7.42
N LEU A 573 8.64 26.92 7.16
CA LEU A 573 7.20 26.92 7.44
C LEU A 573 6.87 26.53 8.88
N ASN A 574 7.67 25.67 9.48
CA ASN A 574 7.50 25.27 10.87
C ASN A 574 8.86 25.19 11.58
N PRO A 575 9.64 26.28 11.73
CA PRO A 575 10.97 26.22 12.32
C PRO A 575 10.97 25.70 13.77
N PRO A 576 12.10 25.15 14.27
CA PRO A 576 12.25 24.83 15.67
C PRO A 576 12.01 26.08 16.53
N ALA A 577 11.20 25.94 17.58
CA ALA A 577 10.87 27.04 18.48
C ALA A 577 10.73 26.53 19.91
N THR A 578 11.09 27.37 20.88
CA THR A 578 10.91 27.09 22.31
C THR A 578 9.43 26.84 22.60
N GLY A 579 9.10 25.63 23.07
CA GLY A 579 7.73 25.22 23.37
C GLY A 579 7.05 24.35 22.31
N LYS A 580 7.65 24.17 21.13
CA LYS A 580 7.21 23.14 20.17
C LYS A 580 7.99 21.85 20.38
N ARG A 581 7.27 20.76 20.58
CA ARG A 581 7.88 19.43 20.72
C ARG A 581 8.23 18.87 19.34
N GLU A 582 9.33 18.14 19.25
CA GLU A 582 9.76 17.47 17.99
C GLU A 582 10.43 16.12 18.24
N LYS A 583 10.06 15.09 17.49
CA LYS A 583 10.63 13.74 17.56
C LYS A 583 11.35 13.42 16.25
N LYS A 584 12.64 13.09 16.35
CA LYS A 584 13.42 12.59 15.20
C LYS A 584 13.08 11.13 14.92
N HIS A 585 12.90 10.81 13.64
CA HIS A 585 12.76 9.46 13.14
C HIS A 585 13.30 9.37 11.70
N GLY A 586 14.27 8.46 11.49
CA GLY A 586 15.00 8.38 10.23
C GLY A 586 15.68 9.71 9.88
N ASP A 587 15.39 10.19 8.67
CA ASP A 587 15.97 11.42 8.13
C ASP A 587 15.18 12.70 8.47
N PHE A 588 14.02 12.56 9.11
CA PHE A 588 13.10 13.66 9.40
C PHE A 588 12.98 13.92 10.90
N SER A 589 12.66 15.16 11.26
CA SER A 589 12.18 15.53 12.58
C SER A 589 10.70 15.81 12.45
N PHE A 590 9.84 15.10 13.17
CA PHE A 590 8.40 15.35 13.20
C PHE A 590 8.11 16.34 14.33
N ARG A 591 7.55 17.51 14.00
CA ARG A 591 7.32 18.62 14.92
C ARG A 591 5.83 18.93 15.03
N GLU A 592 5.39 19.38 16.20
CA GLU A 592 4.03 19.91 16.36
C GLU A 592 3.74 21.00 15.32
N GLY A 593 2.62 20.87 14.61
CA GLY A 593 2.22 21.69 13.48
C GLY A 593 2.75 21.23 12.11
N ASP A 594 3.53 20.15 12.04
CA ASP A 594 3.96 19.61 10.75
C ASP A 594 2.80 18.98 9.98
N ARG A 595 2.79 19.23 8.66
CA ARG A 595 1.97 18.46 7.73
C ARG A 595 2.66 17.13 7.43
N VAL A 596 1.95 16.04 7.63
CA VAL A 596 2.43 14.66 7.41
C VAL A 596 1.45 13.87 6.56
N MET A 597 1.94 12.85 5.88
CA MET A 597 1.16 11.95 5.05
C MET A 597 1.39 10.51 5.48
N GLN A 598 0.31 9.74 5.62
CA GLN A 598 0.35 8.30 5.78
C GLN A 598 0.83 7.65 4.47
N ILE A 599 1.83 6.77 4.53
CA ILE A 599 2.43 6.16 3.33
C ILE A 599 2.05 4.70 3.09
N ARG A 600 1.33 4.08 4.02
CA ARG A 600 0.80 2.71 3.94
C ARG A 600 -0.58 2.67 4.58
N ASN A 601 -1.50 1.86 4.07
CA ASN A 601 -2.79 1.69 4.75
C ASN A 601 -2.53 1.01 6.10
N ASN A 602 -3.06 1.58 7.18
CA ASN A 602 -3.00 0.97 8.50
C ASN A 602 -4.41 1.01 9.10
N TYR A 603 -5.03 -0.17 9.15
CA TYR A 603 -6.42 -0.37 9.52
C TYR A 603 -6.64 -0.41 11.03
N ASP A 604 -5.58 -0.58 11.81
CA ASP A 604 -5.64 -0.72 13.26
C ASP A 604 -5.63 0.62 13.99
N ILE A 605 -5.24 1.69 13.30
CA ILE A 605 -5.16 3.03 13.87
C ILE A 605 -6.56 3.51 14.23
N LEU A 606 -6.84 3.55 15.53
CA LEU A 606 -8.05 4.13 16.08
C LEU A 606 -8.01 5.65 15.91
N TRP A 607 -9.11 6.20 15.42
CA TRP A 607 -9.32 7.64 15.35
C TRP A 607 -10.64 8.01 16.01
N LYS A 608 -10.68 9.21 16.59
CA LYS A 608 -11.88 9.82 17.17
C LYS A 608 -12.17 11.12 16.45
N ARG A 609 -13.45 11.41 16.20
CA ARG A 609 -13.85 12.71 15.68
C ARG A 609 -13.55 13.80 16.71
N CYS A 610 -13.11 14.96 16.24
CA CYS A 610 -12.87 16.13 17.08
C CYS A 610 -14.12 16.61 17.84
N ASP A 611 -15.32 16.32 17.33
CA ASP A 611 -16.61 16.62 17.96
C ASP A 611 -17.03 15.63 19.07
N GLY A 612 -16.28 14.54 19.26
CA GLY A 612 -16.56 13.49 20.25
C GLY A 612 -17.73 12.57 19.89
N LEU A 613 -18.35 12.72 18.72
CA LEU A 613 -19.58 12.01 18.32
C LEU A 613 -19.33 10.83 17.36
N GLY A 614 -18.09 10.40 17.21
CA GLY A 614 -17.76 9.22 16.41
C GLY A 614 -16.34 8.73 16.64
N ALA A 615 -16.15 7.43 16.54
CA ALA A 615 -14.85 6.78 16.52
C ALA A 615 -14.85 5.75 15.40
N GLY A 616 -13.68 5.48 14.85
CA GLY A 616 -13.48 4.46 13.84
C GLY A 616 -12.04 3.98 13.85
N THR A 617 -11.73 3.08 12.94
CA THR A 617 -10.38 2.56 12.74
C THR A 617 -9.93 2.85 11.30
N GLY A 618 -8.63 2.89 11.09
CA GLY A 618 -8.01 2.98 9.79
C GLY A 618 -7.61 4.40 9.36
N ILE A 619 -6.33 4.56 9.04
CA ILE A 619 -5.79 5.70 8.27
C ILE A 619 -5.14 5.16 6.99
N PHE A 620 -5.45 5.80 5.86
CA PHE A 620 -5.12 5.25 4.55
C PHE A 620 -3.93 5.96 3.90
N ASN A 621 -3.20 5.25 3.04
CA ASN A 621 -2.11 5.79 2.25
C ASN A 621 -2.58 7.02 1.45
N GLY A 622 -1.86 8.13 1.58
CA GLY A 622 -2.18 9.42 0.97
C GLY A 622 -3.04 10.35 1.85
N ASP A 623 -3.56 9.87 2.99
CA ASP A 623 -4.18 10.75 3.99
C ASP A 623 -3.10 11.71 4.52
N ILE A 624 -3.45 13.00 4.60
CA ILE A 624 -2.56 14.08 5.05
C ILE A 624 -3.22 14.63 6.29
N GLY A 625 -2.42 14.71 7.36
CA GLY A 625 -2.84 15.30 8.60
C GLY A 625 -1.83 16.34 9.07
N THR A 626 -2.18 16.98 10.18
CA THR A 626 -1.28 17.88 10.90
C THR A 626 -0.98 17.30 12.26
N ILE A 627 0.30 17.28 12.66
CA ILE A 627 0.69 16.87 14.00
C ILE A 627 0.12 17.88 15.00
N ALA A 628 -0.87 17.46 15.78
CA ALA A 628 -1.53 18.29 16.77
C ALA A 628 -0.72 18.36 18.07
N ARG A 629 -0.15 17.24 18.50
CA ARG A 629 0.59 17.13 19.76
C ARG A 629 1.61 16.01 19.69
N ILE A 630 2.77 16.23 20.31
CA ILE A 630 3.74 15.19 20.60
C ILE A 630 3.82 15.03 22.11
N ASP A 631 3.52 13.85 22.60
CA ASP A 631 3.64 13.52 24.00
C ASP A 631 4.85 12.62 24.22
N PHE A 632 5.89 13.18 24.83
CA PHE A 632 7.08 12.40 25.18
C PHE A 632 6.86 11.54 26.41
N GLU A 633 5.92 11.86 27.28
CA GLU A 633 5.61 10.96 28.39
C GLU A 633 4.88 9.76 27.81
N ALA A 634 3.77 9.96 27.10
CA ALA A 634 2.99 8.86 26.53
C ALA A 634 3.64 8.18 25.30
N GLU A 635 4.65 8.78 24.67
CA GLU A 635 5.28 8.35 23.40
C GLU A 635 4.33 8.30 22.21
N LEU A 636 3.38 9.23 22.24
CA LEU A 636 2.35 9.33 21.24
C LEU A 636 2.52 10.60 20.42
N VAL A 637 2.24 10.47 19.14
CA VAL A 637 2.01 11.59 18.23
C VAL A 637 0.52 11.59 17.91
N THR A 638 -0.16 12.66 18.28
CA THR A 638 -1.55 12.88 17.89
C THR A 638 -1.57 13.63 16.57
N ILE A 639 -2.21 13.05 15.56
CA ILE A 639 -2.32 13.62 14.21
C ILE A 639 -3.79 13.87 13.90
N ASP A 640 -4.09 15.05 13.39
CA ASP A 640 -5.43 15.43 12.95
C ASP A 640 -5.54 15.27 11.43
N PHE A 641 -6.34 14.29 10.99
CA PHE A 641 -6.64 13.96 9.59
C PHE A 641 -8.05 14.42 9.22
N ASP A 642 -8.22 15.73 9.03
CA ASP A 642 -9.51 16.36 8.68
C ASP A 642 -10.62 15.99 9.67
N ASP A 643 -10.51 16.45 10.92
CA ASP A 643 -11.44 16.20 12.04
C ASP A 643 -11.38 14.78 12.63
N ARG A 644 -10.46 13.94 12.16
CA ARG A 644 -10.17 12.61 12.73
C ARG A 644 -8.84 12.67 13.48
N ARG A 645 -8.87 12.65 14.81
CA ARG A 645 -7.66 12.54 15.63
C ARG A 645 -7.26 11.10 15.80
N ALA A 646 -6.10 10.76 15.25
CA ALA A 646 -5.46 9.47 15.38
C ALA A 646 -4.24 9.57 16.29
N GLU A 647 -3.99 8.52 17.06
CA GLU A 647 -2.83 8.40 17.95
C GLU A 647 -1.85 7.40 17.36
N TYR A 648 -0.60 7.83 17.17
CA TYR A 648 0.49 7.03 16.65
C TYR A 648 1.52 6.83 17.75
N SER A 649 2.01 5.61 17.93
CA SER A 649 3.23 5.41 18.71
C SER A 649 4.46 5.91 17.92
N PHE A 650 5.57 6.17 18.61
CA PHE A 650 6.80 6.60 17.94
C PHE A 650 7.35 5.57 16.92
N ASP A 651 7.05 4.28 17.07
CA ASP A 651 7.47 3.23 16.15
C ASP A 651 6.70 3.28 14.82
N MET A 652 5.44 3.72 14.88
CA MET A 652 4.59 3.93 13.70
C MET A 652 4.99 5.17 12.87
N LEU A 653 5.95 5.99 13.34
CA LEU A 653 6.48 7.11 12.56
C LEU A 653 7.13 6.68 11.24
N SER A 654 7.53 5.42 11.12
CA SER A 654 8.02 4.83 9.87
C SER A 654 6.96 4.76 8.76
N GLU A 655 5.67 4.84 9.13
CA GLU A 655 4.54 4.88 8.22
C GLU A 655 4.12 6.31 7.82
N LEU A 656 4.86 7.32 8.26
CA LEU A 656 4.59 8.72 7.99
C LEU A 656 5.75 9.37 7.23
N GLU A 657 5.41 10.32 6.36
CA GLU A 657 6.38 11.23 5.73
C GLU A 657 5.90 12.67 5.85
N PRO A 658 6.78 13.67 5.96
CA PRO A 658 6.38 15.07 5.83
C PRO A 658 5.72 15.33 4.46
N ALA A 659 4.69 16.17 4.46
CA ALA A 659 3.80 16.37 3.31
C ALA A 659 3.81 17.81 2.76
N TYR A 660 4.85 18.59 3.06
CA TYR A 660 5.05 19.92 2.46
C TYR A 660 5.32 19.81 0.95
N ALA A 661 6.10 18.80 0.56
CA ALA A 661 6.36 18.39 -0.80
C ALA A 661 5.98 16.92 -0.98
N MET A 662 5.37 16.59 -2.11
CA MET A 662 5.02 15.20 -2.46
C MET A 662 5.30 14.92 -3.93
N THR A 663 5.33 13.64 -4.28
CA THR A 663 5.49 13.26 -5.68
C THR A 663 4.20 13.51 -6.45
N VAL A 664 4.29 13.77 -7.76
CA VAL A 664 3.09 13.94 -8.61
C VAL A 664 2.16 12.72 -8.56
N HIS A 665 2.69 11.49 -8.45
CA HIS A 665 1.87 10.28 -8.29
C HIS A 665 1.04 10.33 -7.00
N LYS A 666 1.66 10.66 -5.86
CA LYS A 666 0.98 10.80 -4.56
C LYS A 666 -0.03 11.95 -4.50
N SER A 667 -0.03 12.90 -5.45
CA SER A 667 -1.02 13.97 -5.50
C SER A 667 -2.24 13.66 -6.36
N GLN A 668 -2.31 12.49 -7.01
CA GLN A 668 -3.50 12.05 -7.75
C GLN A 668 -4.74 12.04 -6.85
N GLY A 669 -5.91 12.35 -7.43
CA GLY A 669 -7.17 12.51 -6.69
C GLY A 669 -7.24 13.75 -5.78
N SER A 670 -6.16 14.52 -5.62
CA SER A 670 -6.13 15.75 -4.83
C SER A 670 -6.19 16.99 -5.70
N GLU A 671 -6.66 18.11 -5.16
CA GLU A 671 -6.49 19.43 -5.76
C GLU A 671 -6.09 20.44 -4.69
N TYR A 672 -5.31 21.42 -5.09
CA TYR A 672 -4.80 22.46 -4.20
C TYR A 672 -5.06 23.83 -4.82
N ARG A 673 -5.24 24.83 -3.96
CA ARG A 673 -5.44 26.21 -4.40
C ARG A 673 -4.23 26.68 -5.23
N ALA A 674 -3.02 26.44 -4.70
CA ALA A 674 -1.77 26.72 -5.38
C ALA A 674 -0.85 25.50 -5.43
N VAL A 675 -0.22 25.28 -6.57
CA VAL A 675 0.76 24.20 -6.77
C VAL A 675 2.08 24.77 -7.29
N ILE A 676 3.17 24.29 -6.72
CA ILE A 676 4.54 24.62 -7.16
C ILE A 676 5.22 23.34 -7.64
N LEU A 677 5.53 23.25 -8.93
CA LEU A 677 6.27 22.13 -9.51
C LEU A 677 7.78 22.42 -9.52
N SER A 678 8.55 21.58 -8.84
CA SER A 678 10.01 21.52 -8.93
C SER A 678 10.42 20.74 -10.18
N ALA A 679 10.93 21.44 -11.20
CA ALA A 679 11.28 20.85 -12.51
C ALA A 679 12.76 21.08 -12.86
N PHE A 680 13.66 20.31 -12.24
CA PHE A 680 15.12 20.51 -12.40
C PHE A 680 15.88 19.34 -13.02
N SER A 681 15.73 18.14 -12.47
CA SER A 681 16.42 16.94 -12.95
C SER A 681 15.71 15.69 -12.45
N GLY A 682 15.75 14.62 -13.23
CA GLY A 682 15.14 13.34 -12.85
C GLY A 682 15.36 12.29 -13.92
N SER A 683 15.02 11.04 -13.60
CA SER A 683 15.03 9.95 -14.59
C SER A 683 14.07 10.27 -15.74
N GLN A 684 14.47 9.96 -16.98
CA GLN A 684 13.61 10.11 -18.15
C GLN A 684 12.31 9.28 -18.05
N LEU A 685 12.31 8.23 -17.21
CA LEU A 685 11.10 7.44 -16.91
C LEU A 685 10.06 8.23 -16.10
N LEU A 686 10.48 9.24 -15.32
CA LEU A 686 9.62 10.08 -14.49
C LEU A 686 9.31 11.43 -15.13
N LEU A 687 10.16 11.89 -16.04
CA LEU A 687 9.99 13.16 -16.75
C LEU A 687 9.14 12.96 -18.01
N THR A 688 7.88 12.58 -17.83
CA THR A 688 6.93 12.32 -18.92
C THR A 688 5.88 13.43 -19.06
N ARG A 689 5.20 13.44 -20.22
CA ARG A 689 4.09 14.36 -20.50
C ARG A 689 2.96 14.21 -19.48
N SER A 690 2.55 12.98 -19.17
CA SER A 690 1.48 12.70 -18.20
C SER A 690 1.81 13.18 -16.80
N VAL A 691 3.08 13.13 -16.37
CA VAL A 691 3.50 13.71 -15.07
C VAL A 691 3.34 15.22 -15.08
N LEU A 692 3.80 15.92 -16.13
CA LEU A 692 3.63 17.36 -16.23
C LEU A 692 2.15 17.76 -16.30
N TYR A 693 1.37 17.08 -17.14
CA TYR A 693 -0.07 17.29 -17.26
C TYR A 693 -0.77 17.10 -15.91
N THR A 694 -0.53 15.97 -15.24
CA THR A 694 -1.13 15.68 -13.94
C THR A 694 -0.78 16.77 -12.93
N ALA A 695 0.49 17.18 -12.84
CA ALA A 695 0.91 18.26 -11.95
C ALA A 695 0.16 19.57 -12.21
N ILE A 696 0.00 19.98 -13.47
CA ILE A 696 -0.74 21.19 -13.86
C ILE A 696 -2.20 21.09 -13.39
N THR A 697 -2.86 19.96 -13.65
CA THR A 697 -4.28 19.76 -13.28
C THR A 697 -4.56 19.68 -11.78
N ARG A 698 -3.52 19.60 -10.92
CA ARG A 698 -3.73 19.64 -9.46
C ARG A 698 -3.99 21.07 -8.95
N ALA A 699 -3.71 22.11 -9.73
CA ALA A 699 -3.90 23.49 -9.33
C ALA A 699 -5.30 24.01 -9.67
N ARG A 700 -5.98 24.62 -8.69
CA ARG A 700 -7.27 25.31 -8.88
C ARG A 700 -7.12 26.77 -9.29
N GLU A 701 -6.24 27.51 -8.63
CA GLU A 701 -6.10 28.97 -8.83
C GLU A 701 -4.72 29.38 -9.32
N LEU A 702 -3.67 28.64 -8.95
CA LEU A 702 -2.29 29.05 -9.21
C LEU A 702 -1.36 27.87 -9.45
N PHE A 703 -0.64 27.87 -10.57
CA PHE A 703 0.40 26.91 -10.88
C PHE A 703 1.74 27.61 -11.17
N ILE A 704 2.80 27.22 -10.46
CA ILE A 704 4.13 27.79 -10.65
C ILE A 704 5.11 26.67 -10.94
N ILE A 705 5.84 26.76 -12.05
CA ILE A 705 7.00 25.90 -12.30
C ILE A 705 8.26 26.64 -11.85
N VAL A 706 9.09 25.99 -11.03
CA VAL A 706 10.42 26.48 -10.66
C VAL A 706 11.45 25.50 -11.20
N GLY A 707 12.35 25.95 -12.08
CA GLY A 707 13.38 25.07 -12.62
C GLY A 707 13.87 25.42 -14.04
N ASN A 708 14.20 24.41 -14.83
CA ASN A 708 14.78 24.57 -16.16
C ASN A 708 13.74 24.33 -17.27
N GLU A 709 13.70 25.24 -18.22
CA GLU A 709 12.82 25.20 -19.40
C GLU A 709 13.10 23.98 -20.28
N GLU A 710 14.36 23.54 -20.36
CA GLU A 710 14.74 22.33 -21.10
C GLU A 710 14.10 21.06 -20.54
N VAL A 711 13.90 21.01 -19.22
CA VAL A 711 13.22 19.88 -18.56
C VAL A 711 11.73 19.90 -18.87
N ILE A 712 11.10 21.08 -18.85
CA ILE A 712 9.69 21.24 -19.24
C ILE A 712 9.51 20.80 -20.70
N ALA A 713 10.43 21.20 -21.59
CA ALA A 713 10.44 20.78 -22.98
C ALA A 713 10.69 19.29 -23.17
N ALA A 714 11.56 18.69 -22.37
CA ALA A 714 11.78 17.24 -22.35
C ALA A 714 10.51 16.50 -21.90
N MET A 715 9.91 16.90 -20.78
CA MET A 715 8.67 16.31 -20.27
C MET A 715 7.53 16.42 -21.30
N THR A 716 7.34 17.59 -21.90
CA THR A 716 6.28 17.83 -22.89
C THR A 716 6.42 16.93 -24.12
N ARG A 717 7.65 16.75 -24.62
CA ARG A 717 7.94 15.88 -25.77
C ARG A 717 7.89 14.39 -25.43
N ASN A 718 8.16 14.03 -24.18
CA ASN A 718 8.22 12.66 -23.74
C ASN A 718 6.83 12.05 -23.53
N ASP A 719 6.23 11.62 -24.64
CA ASP A 719 4.98 10.86 -24.69
C ASP A 719 5.15 9.37 -24.37
N ARG A 720 6.23 9.01 -23.68
CA ARG A 720 6.47 7.64 -23.28
C ARG A 720 5.48 7.30 -22.17
N GLN A 721 4.26 6.93 -22.56
CA GLN A 721 3.38 6.15 -21.71
C GLN A 721 4.13 4.87 -21.36
N GLN A 722 4.15 4.49 -20.07
CA GLN A 722 4.67 3.19 -19.67
C GLN A 722 3.93 2.14 -20.49
N ARG A 723 4.64 1.46 -21.39
CA ARG A 723 4.07 0.37 -22.18
C ARG A 723 3.86 -0.79 -21.22
N ARG A 724 2.61 -1.01 -20.83
CA ARG A 724 2.21 -2.14 -20.00
C ARG A 724 1.80 -3.31 -20.90
N TYR A 725 2.26 -4.50 -20.55
CA TYR A 725 1.67 -5.73 -21.08
C TYR A 725 0.31 -5.92 -20.40
N SER A 726 -0.75 -5.91 -21.20
CA SER A 726 -2.16 -6.02 -20.81
C SER A 726 -2.92 -6.70 -21.95
N GLY A 727 -3.67 -7.75 -21.65
CA GLY A 727 -4.49 -8.47 -22.63
C GLY A 727 -5.87 -7.85 -22.79
N LEU A 728 -6.34 -7.10 -21.78
CA LEU A 728 -7.71 -6.61 -21.65
C LEU A 728 -8.22 -5.89 -22.91
N LYS A 729 -7.44 -4.95 -23.48
CA LYS A 729 -7.84 -4.21 -24.69
C LYS A 729 -8.16 -5.16 -25.86
N LEU A 730 -7.27 -6.12 -26.10
CA LEU A 730 -7.39 -7.05 -27.23
C LEU A 730 -8.53 -8.03 -27.03
N ARG A 731 -8.68 -8.56 -25.81
CA ARG A 731 -9.80 -9.45 -25.44
C ARG A 731 -11.15 -8.76 -25.67
N LEU A 732 -11.28 -7.50 -25.24
CA LEU A 732 -12.48 -6.69 -25.52
C LEU A 732 -12.72 -6.52 -27.03
N GLU A 733 -11.68 -6.20 -27.81
CA GLU A 733 -11.78 -6.03 -29.27
C GLU A 733 -12.27 -7.31 -29.98
N GLN A 734 -11.72 -8.46 -29.59
CA GLN A 734 -12.02 -9.76 -30.17
C GLN A 734 -13.38 -10.30 -29.74
N GLY A 735 -13.89 -9.88 -28.57
CA GLY A 735 -15.15 -10.39 -28.05
C GLY A 735 -15.07 -11.88 -27.74
N GLU A 736 -13.89 -12.37 -27.37
CA GLU A 736 -13.69 -13.74 -26.92
C GLU A 736 -14.02 -13.80 -25.41
N PRO A 737 -15.22 -14.28 -25.02
CA PRO A 737 -15.32 -14.98 -23.76
C PRO A 737 -14.52 -16.28 -23.92
N SER A 738 -13.50 -16.45 -23.09
CA SER A 738 -12.84 -17.75 -22.92
C SER A 738 -13.87 -18.78 -22.46
#